data_AF-A0A4P6Q890-F1
#
_entry.id   AF-A0A4P6Q890-F1
#
_cell.length_a   1.000
_cell.length_b   1.000
_cell.length_c   1.000
_cell.angle_alpha   90.00
_cell.angle_beta   90.00
_cell.angle_gamma   90.00
#
_symmetry.space_group_name_H-M   'P 1'
#
loop_
_entity.id
_entity.type
_entity.pdbx_description
1 polymer ?
#
loop_
_entity_poly.entity_id
_entity_poly.type
_entity_poly.pdbx_seq_one_letter_code
_entity_poly.pdbx_strand_id
1 'polypeptide(L)'
;MSAPARYPFSAVVGMDDLKLALLINAVSPAVGGVLVRGEKGTAKSTVVRALAALLPDLDVVQGCRFGCDPAEPDPQCPDGPHAASAVPDERAARLVELPVGASEDRLVGSLDIERALTEGVKAFEPGLLAEAHRGVLYVDEVNLLHDHLVDLLLDAAAMGTSHVEREGVSVRHAARFLLVGTMNPEEGELRPQLLDRFGLTVEVAATRDPQLRADVVRRRLAFETDPEGFAAGYAQQEAELAGSILAARKRLPGVVLTDSALRQVTAVCAAFDVDGLRADIVTARAAMALAAWRDHGEVTADDVRDAARLALPHRRRRDPFDAPDLDEDRLEEALDQAGDADPKDQGEPADPDDDPGGGGGGSGAGDPPDGGGRAEGPGSEPPQEGPSDGGEAGDDADGGDAENAPTPGERPAGSGRRPDEDAASEGEQPPPRPQEPEEGRQADTGDTYRPRLFSLTGVGQGAPGRRSRAETPYGRTSGARVPRAGVRGLHLTATLRAAAPYQRARGRTGPGLLVRSGDVREVVREGREGNLVLFCVDASGSMAARERMRAVKGAVLSLLLDAYQRRDKVGLVTFRGTGARVELPPTSSVEAGARRLRELRTGGRTPLAAGLLRAAEVLRVERLRDPSRRPLLVVVTDGRATQGGLQDALRAGARIGAQGVHTVVVDCESGPVRLGLAAQLAAEARGESVRLDELGADALSTLVRSSRSAA
;
A
#
# COMPACT_ATOMS: atom_id res chain seq x y z
N MET A 1 -4.39 14.33 -41.85
CA MET A 1 -5.63 14.54 -41.07
C MET A 1 -5.21 15.20 -39.77
N SER A 2 -5.70 16.40 -39.48
CA SER A 2 -5.36 17.10 -38.23
C SER A 2 -5.84 16.24 -37.04
N ALA A 3 -5.05 16.17 -35.98
CA ALA A 3 -5.45 15.44 -34.78
C ALA A 3 -6.76 16.05 -34.23
N PRO A 4 -7.70 15.25 -33.70
CA PRO A 4 -8.94 15.80 -33.14
C PRO A 4 -8.61 16.80 -32.03
N ALA A 5 -9.30 17.95 -32.04
CA ALA A 5 -9.13 19.00 -31.04
C ALA A 5 -9.31 18.42 -29.62
N ARG A 6 -8.39 18.72 -28.72
CA ARG A 6 -8.41 18.27 -27.33
C ARG A 6 -9.11 19.33 -26.47
N TYR A 7 -9.68 18.91 -25.34
CA TYR A 7 -10.27 19.85 -24.38
C TYR A 7 -9.15 20.68 -23.73
N PRO A 8 -9.18 22.03 -23.81
CA PRO A 8 -8.12 22.88 -23.29
C PRO A 8 -7.94 22.76 -21.77
N PHE A 9 -6.70 22.79 -21.29
CA PHE A 9 -6.40 22.66 -19.85
C PHE A 9 -6.91 23.88 -19.06
N SER A 10 -6.75 25.08 -19.62
CA SER A 10 -7.28 26.35 -19.07
C SER A 10 -8.81 26.39 -19.00
N ALA A 11 -9.50 25.61 -19.83
CA ALA A 11 -10.95 25.53 -19.85
C ALA A 11 -11.53 24.64 -18.73
N VAL A 12 -10.71 23.86 -18.03
CA VAL A 12 -11.14 23.05 -16.88
C VAL A 12 -11.55 23.98 -15.73
N VAL A 13 -12.73 23.77 -15.14
CA VAL A 13 -13.25 24.61 -14.04
C VAL A 13 -12.90 23.98 -12.70
N GLY A 14 -12.36 24.78 -11.76
CA GLY A 14 -11.91 24.33 -10.44
C GLY A 14 -10.73 23.36 -10.51
N MET A 15 -10.65 22.48 -9.50
CA MET A 15 -9.59 21.45 -9.34
C MET A 15 -8.19 22.08 -9.23
N ASP A 16 -8.06 23.15 -8.46
CA ASP A 16 -6.85 23.96 -8.41
C ASP A 16 -5.66 23.15 -7.88
N ASP A 17 -5.85 22.34 -6.83
CA ASP A 17 -4.82 21.43 -6.31
C ASP A 17 -4.35 20.41 -7.36
N LEU A 18 -5.28 19.86 -8.15
CA LEU A 18 -4.94 18.90 -9.21
C LEU A 18 -4.14 19.58 -10.32
N LYS A 19 -4.58 20.76 -10.76
CA LYS A 19 -3.88 21.52 -11.79
C LYS A 19 -2.48 21.89 -11.29
N LEU A 20 -2.37 22.37 -10.06
CA LEU A 20 -1.11 22.74 -9.44
C LEU A 20 -0.16 21.53 -9.36
N ALA A 21 -0.61 20.39 -8.84
CA ALA A 21 0.20 19.17 -8.77
C ALA A 21 0.68 18.70 -10.15
N LEU A 22 -0.19 18.76 -11.16
CA LEU A 22 0.15 18.41 -12.54
C LEU A 22 1.16 19.39 -13.16
N LEU A 23 1.03 20.69 -12.90
CA LEU A 23 1.95 21.73 -13.37
C LEU A 23 3.32 21.60 -12.68
N ILE A 24 3.36 21.39 -11.36
CA ILE A 24 4.59 21.15 -10.60
C ILE A 24 5.31 19.91 -11.14
N ASN A 25 4.59 18.81 -11.34
CA ASN A 25 5.17 17.59 -11.90
C ASN A 25 5.67 17.85 -13.34
N ALA A 26 4.92 18.62 -14.15
CA ALA A 26 5.37 19.05 -15.48
C ALA A 26 6.65 19.89 -15.43
N VAL A 27 6.87 20.72 -14.41
CA VAL A 27 8.12 21.46 -14.20
C VAL A 27 9.25 20.52 -13.77
N SER A 28 8.99 19.62 -12.82
CA SER A 28 9.98 18.69 -12.28
C SER A 28 9.42 17.26 -12.15
N PRO A 29 9.68 16.38 -13.14
CA PRO A 29 9.29 14.96 -13.05
C PRO A 29 9.95 14.22 -11.87
N ALA A 30 11.07 14.75 -11.35
CA ALA A 30 11.82 14.19 -10.24
C ALA A 30 11.08 14.28 -8.88
N VAL A 31 9.94 14.98 -8.83
CA VAL A 31 9.05 14.99 -7.65
C VAL A 31 8.46 13.60 -7.38
N GLY A 32 8.33 12.75 -8.41
CA GLY A 32 7.92 11.34 -8.23
C GLY A 32 6.49 11.02 -8.63
N GLY A 33 5.90 11.80 -9.54
CA GLY A 33 4.57 11.54 -10.09
C GLY A 33 3.40 12.02 -9.22
N VAL A 34 2.21 12.03 -9.80
CA VAL A 34 0.97 12.52 -9.17
C VAL A 34 -0.03 11.38 -9.07
N LEU A 35 -0.55 11.16 -7.87
CA LEU A 35 -1.67 10.26 -7.62
C LEU A 35 -2.97 11.04 -7.42
N VAL A 36 -3.96 10.76 -8.25
CA VAL A 36 -5.27 11.43 -8.23
C VAL A 36 -6.31 10.49 -7.64
N ARG A 37 -6.73 10.75 -6.40
CA ARG A 37 -7.79 10.02 -5.70
C ARG A 37 -9.14 10.69 -5.97
N GLY A 38 -10.18 9.92 -6.25
CA GLY A 38 -11.52 10.49 -6.36
C GLY A 38 -12.55 9.58 -7.00
N GLU A 39 -13.81 9.99 -6.94
CA GLU A 39 -14.94 9.26 -7.52
C GLU A 39 -14.91 9.27 -9.06
N LYS A 40 -15.68 8.38 -9.68
CA LYS A 40 -15.88 8.36 -11.14
C LYS A 40 -16.64 9.61 -11.58
N GLY A 41 -16.31 10.14 -12.75
CA GLY A 41 -16.99 11.32 -13.33
C GLY A 41 -16.43 12.68 -12.90
N THR A 42 -15.29 12.72 -12.20
CA THR A 42 -14.59 13.95 -11.75
C THR A 42 -13.60 14.51 -12.79
N ALA A 43 -13.77 14.19 -14.08
CA ALA A 43 -12.94 14.67 -15.20
C ALA A 43 -11.41 14.43 -15.09
N LYS A 44 -10.93 13.56 -14.18
CA LYS A 44 -9.50 13.25 -13.95
C LYS A 44 -8.73 12.97 -15.25
N SER A 45 -9.21 12.05 -16.08
CA SER A 45 -8.59 11.69 -17.36
C SER A 45 -8.60 12.85 -18.37
N THR A 46 -9.59 13.74 -18.31
CA THR A 46 -9.69 14.90 -19.20
C THR A 46 -8.59 15.91 -18.89
N VAL A 47 -8.34 16.21 -17.61
CA VAL A 47 -7.30 17.15 -17.19
C VAL A 47 -5.91 16.65 -17.56
N VAL A 48 -5.62 15.36 -17.35
CA VAL A 48 -4.31 14.78 -17.71
C VAL A 48 -4.09 14.78 -19.23
N ARG A 49 -5.12 14.45 -20.01
CA ARG A 49 -5.07 14.53 -21.47
C ARG A 49 -4.84 15.95 -21.98
N ALA A 50 -5.43 16.94 -21.31
CA ALA A 50 -5.23 18.35 -21.60
C ALA A 50 -3.80 18.80 -21.28
N LEU A 51 -3.22 18.37 -20.15
CA LEU A 51 -1.83 18.68 -19.78
C LEU A 51 -0.84 18.21 -20.86
N ALA A 52 -1.04 17.02 -21.43
CA ALA A 52 -0.16 16.49 -22.46
C ALA A 52 -0.13 17.36 -23.73
N ALA A 53 -1.15 18.20 -23.98
CA ALA A 53 -1.16 19.16 -25.09
C ALA A 53 -0.37 20.44 -24.79
N LEU A 54 -0.11 20.75 -23.51
CA LEU A 54 0.68 21.91 -23.08
C LEU A 54 2.17 21.65 -23.05
N LEU A 55 2.58 20.38 -23.10
CA LEU A 55 3.99 20.02 -23.08
C LEU A 55 4.65 20.43 -24.40
N PRO A 56 5.88 20.96 -24.34
CA PRO A 56 6.59 21.41 -25.53
C PRO A 56 6.87 20.24 -26.48
N ASP A 57 7.00 20.57 -27.75
CA ASP A 57 7.57 19.67 -28.74
C ASP A 57 9.02 19.32 -28.36
N LEU A 58 9.43 18.11 -28.74
CA LEU A 58 10.70 17.52 -28.35
C LEU A 58 11.54 17.27 -29.59
N ASP A 59 12.80 17.71 -29.55
CA ASP A 59 13.81 17.24 -30.48
C ASP A 59 14.16 15.78 -30.15
N VAL A 60 14.07 14.90 -31.14
CA VAL A 60 14.43 13.47 -31.02
C VAL A 60 15.40 13.05 -32.12
N VAL A 61 16.28 12.10 -31.81
CA VAL A 61 17.17 11.49 -32.80
C VAL A 61 16.33 10.79 -33.87
N GLN A 62 16.50 11.17 -35.14
CA GLN A 62 15.78 10.56 -36.26
C GLN A 62 15.96 9.03 -36.28
N GLY A 63 14.84 8.29 -36.29
CA GLY A 63 14.83 6.83 -36.34
C GLY A 63 15.09 6.09 -35.02
N CYS A 64 15.36 6.81 -33.91
CA CYS A 64 15.51 6.20 -32.60
C CYS A 64 14.13 5.83 -32.01
N ARG A 65 13.89 4.54 -31.75
CA ARG A 65 12.63 4.03 -31.20
C ARG A 65 12.40 4.46 -29.75
N PHE A 66 13.46 4.82 -29.03
CA PHE A 66 13.43 5.25 -27.63
C PHE A 66 13.33 6.78 -27.47
N GLY A 67 13.38 7.55 -28.56
CA GLY A 67 13.18 9.01 -28.52
C GLY A 67 14.28 9.79 -27.81
N CYS A 68 15.55 9.37 -27.96
CA CYS A 68 16.71 10.02 -27.37
C CYS A 68 16.82 11.50 -27.78
N ASP A 69 17.35 12.31 -26.87
CA ASP A 69 17.67 13.72 -27.11
C ASP A 69 18.89 13.84 -28.03
N PRO A 70 18.83 14.61 -29.15
CA PRO A 70 19.98 14.84 -30.01
C PRO A 70 21.14 15.57 -29.33
N ALA A 71 20.86 16.45 -28.37
CA ALA A 71 21.88 17.22 -27.65
C ALA A 71 22.56 16.39 -26.55
N GLU A 72 21.82 15.45 -25.94
CA GLU A 72 22.29 14.61 -24.85
C GLU A 72 21.77 13.16 -25.00
N PRO A 73 22.24 12.41 -26.02
CA PRO A 73 21.72 11.09 -26.33
C PRO A 73 22.07 10.08 -25.22
N ASP A 74 21.14 9.17 -24.93
CA ASP A 74 21.36 8.11 -23.94
C ASP A 74 22.47 7.15 -24.41
N PRO A 75 23.61 7.05 -23.70
CA PRO A 75 24.72 6.18 -24.08
C PRO A 75 24.36 4.69 -24.03
N GLN A 76 23.29 4.32 -23.32
CA GLN A 76 22.84 2.94 -23.17
C GLN A 76 21.68 2.59 -24.11
N CYS A 77 21.26 3.52 -24.97
CA CYS A 77 20.14 3.30 -25.89
C CYS A 77 20.37 2.04 -26.76
N PRO A 78 19.39 1.12 -26.85
CA PRO A 78 19.51 -0.07 -27.68
C PRO A 78 19.59 0.20 -29.19
N ASP A 79 19.16 1.38 -29.64
CA ASP A 79 19.31 1.83 -31.04
C ASP A 79 20.59 2.66 -31.25
N GLY A 80 21.42 2.79 -30.21
CA GLY A 80 22.69 3.50 -30.23
C GLY A 80 23.87 2.65 -30.72
N PRO A 81 25.08 3.24 -30.76
CA PRO A 81 25.39 4.60 -30.36
C PRO A 81 24.88 5.66 -31.36
N HIS A 82 24.32 6.77 -30.84
CA HIS A 82 23.91 7.91 -31.65
C HIS A 82 25.09 8.87 -31.86
N ALA A 83 25.30 9.34 -33.09
CA ALA A 83 26.32 10.36 -33.36
C ALA A 83 25.90 11.72 -32.78
N ALA A 84 26.85 12.53 -32.31
CA ALA A 84 26.59 13.89 -31.82
C ALA A 84 26.02 14.84 -32.88
N SER A 85 26.07 14.45 -34.16
CA SER A 85 25.49 15.16 -35.30
C SER A 85 24.21 14.49 -35.84
N ALA A 86 23.50 13.73 -34.98
CA ALA A 86 22.24 13.11 -35.37
C ALA A 86 21.24 14.18 -35.82
N VAL A 87 20.56 13.93 -36.94
CA VAL A 87 19.55 14.85 -37.45
C VAL A 87 18.39 14.88 -36.45
N PRO A 88 18.03 16.06 -35.89
CA PRO A 88 16.88 16.18 -35.03
C PRO A 88 15.60 16.05 -35.87
N ASP A 89 14.64 15.31 -35.34
CA ASP A 89 13.26 15.29 -35.80
C ASP A 89 12.40 15.88 -34.67
N GLU A 90 11.41 16.71 -35.02
CA GLU A 90 10.56 17.38 -34.04
C GLU A 90 9.32 16.53 -33.78
N ARG A 91 9.06 16.24 -32.50
CA ARG A 91 7.97 15.35 -32.09
C ARG A 91 7.24 15.88 -30.87
N ALA A 92 5.91 15.96 -30.97
CA ALA A 92 5.06 16.24 -29.81
C ALA A 92 5.25 15.24 -28.66
N ALA A 93 5.14 15.74 -27.43
CA ALA A 93 5.13 14.92 -26.24
C ALA A 93 4.00 13.86 -26.32
N ARG A 94 4.35 12.59 -26.06
CA ARG A 94 3.40 11.48 -26.14
C ARG A 94 2.66 11.32 -24.81
N LEU A 95 1.35 11.16 -24.90
CA LEU A 95 0.54 10.62 -23.81
C LEU A 95 0.37 9.12 -24.04
N VAL A 96 0.94 8.32 -23.15
CA VAL A 96 0.86 6.86 -23.19
C VAL A 96 -0.06 6.41 -22.07
N GLU A 97 -1.06 5.60 -22.40
CA GLU A 97 -2.02 5.06 -21.43
C GLU A 97 -1.70 3.61 -21.12
N LEU A 98 -1.57 3.29 -19.83
CA LEU A 98 -1.38 1.93 -19.33
C LEU A 98 -2.75 1.30 -19.02
N PRO A 99 -3.21 0.30 -19.78
CA PRO A 99 -4.47 -0.37 -19.48
C PRO A 99 -4.32 -1.28 -18.25
N VAL A 100 -5.40 -1.43 -17.46
CA VAL A 100 -5.45 -2.27 -16.25
C VAL A 100 -5.00 -3.73 -16.50
N GLY A 101 -5.27 -4.25 -17.70
CA GLY A 101 -4.87 -5.60 -18.12
C GLY A 101 -3.51 -5.70 -18.82
N ALA A 102 -2.66 -4.67 -18.73
CA ALA A 102 -1.33 -4.71 -19.36
C ALA A 102 -0.47 -5.85 -18.78
N SER A 103 0.21 -6.57 -19.67
CA SER A 103 1.28 -7.48 -19.26
C SER A 103 2.55 -6.69 -18.95
N GLU A 104 3.44 -7.32 -18.19
CA GLU A 104 4.77 -6.78 -17.94
C GLU A 104 5.54 -6.54 -19.25
N ASP A 105 5.49 -7.49 -20.17
CA ASP A 105 6.10 -7.41 -21.51
C ASP A 105 5.63 -6.17 -22.28
N ARG A 106 4.36 -5.79 -22.15
CA ARG A 106 3.85 -4.57 -22.78
C ARG A 106 4.37 -3.31 -22.09
N LEU A 107 4.58 -3.34 -20.77
CA LEU A 107 5.09 -2.22 -20.01
C LEU A 107 6.59 -1.98 -20.28
N VAL A 108 7.42 -2.99 -20.07
CA VAL A 108 8.89 -2.87 -20.14
C VAL A 108 9.46 -3.15 -21.53
N GLY A 109 8.74 -3.91 -22.36
CA GLY A 109 9.19 -4.40 -23.66
C GLY A 109 9.45 -5.90 -23.66
N SER A 110 9.48 -6.49 -24.84
CA SER A 110 9.66 -7.94 -25.03
C SER A 110 10.74 -8.25 -26.06
N LEU A 111 11.29 -9.46 -25.98
CA LEU A 111 12.09 -10.00 -27.07
C LEU A 111 11.14 -10.51 -28.17
N ASP A 112 11.40 -10.17 -29.42
CA ASP A 112 10.73 -10.78 -30.56
C ASP A 112 11.20 -12.24 -30.71
N ILE A 113 10.43 -13.15 -30.12
CA ILE A 113 10.70 -14.58 -30.12
C ILE A 113 10.61 -15.16 -31.53
N GLU A 114 9.74 -14.61 -32.39
CA GLU A 114 9.58 -15.09 -33.76
C GLU A 114 10.86 -14.85 -34.55
N ARG A 115 11.40 -13.62 -34.55
CA ARG A 115 12.69 -13.32 -35.18
C ARG A 115 13.85 -14.01 -34.50
N ALA A 116 13.84 -14.16 -33.18
CA ALA A 116 14.88 -14.91 -32.48
C ALA A 116 14.91 -16.41 -32.86
N LEU A 117 13.74 -17.03 -33.09
CA LEU A 117 13.65 -18.45 -33.44
C LEU A 117 13.77 -18.71 -34.94
N THR A 118 13.28 -17.82 -35.80
CA THR A 118 13.27 -18.00 -37.26
C THR A 118 14.54 -17.45 -37.92
N GLU A 119 14.95 -16.24 -37.54
CA GLU A 119 16.09 -15.52 -38.12
C GLU A 119 17.36 -15.66 -37.27
N GLY A 120 17.25 -16.09 -36.00
CA GLY A 120 18.37 -16.16 -35.07
C GLY A 120 18.81 -14.80 -34.53
N VAL A 121 18.04 -13.74 -34.78
CA VAL A 121 18.35 -12.35 -34.40
C VAL A 121 17.62 -12.01 -33.09
N LYS A 122 18.37 -11.60 -32.07
CA LYS A 122 17.79 -11.07 -30.82
C LYS A 122 17.30 -9.63 -31.06
N ALA A 123 16.02 -9.44 -31.37
CA ALA A 123 15.42 -8.13 -31.55
C ALA A 123 14.55 -7.77 -30.34
N PHE A 124 14.86 -6.67 -29.65
CA PHE A 124 14.06 -6.15 -28.54
C PHE A 124 12.99 -5.18 -29.08
N GLU A 125 11.75 -5.39 -28.68
CA GLU A 125 10.62 -4.51 -28.94
C GLU A 125 10.39 -3.58 -27.75
N PRO A 126 10.40 -2.25 -27.95
CA PRO A 126 10.18 -1.29 -26.88
C PRO A 126 8.76 -1.42 -26.29
N GLY A 127 8.66 -1.31 -24.97
CA GLY A 127 7.39 -1.26 -24.27
C GLY A 127 6.84 0.16 -24.07
N LEU A 128 5.75 0.27 -23.32
CA LEU A 128 5.09 1.54 -22.99
C LEU A 128 6.01 2.51 -22.23
N LEU A 129 6.96 2.02 -21.43
CA LEU A 129 7.94 2.88 -20.74
C LEU A 129 8.87 3.61 -21.72
N ALA A 130 9.26 2.95 -22.82
CA ALA A 130 10.04 3.57 -23.88
C ALA A 130 9.21 4.57 -24.67
N GLU A 131 7.95 4.24 -24.98
CA GLU A 131 7.03 5.16 -25.66
C GLU A 131 6.72 6.42 -24.84
N ALA A 132 6.66 6.28 -23.51
CA ALA A 132 6.39 7.37 -22.58
C ALA A 132 7.61 8.26 -22.33
N HIS A 133 8.81 7.86 -22.78
CA HIS A 133 10.03 8.64 -22.55
C HIS A 133 9.90 10.08 -23.07
N ARG A 134 10.22 11.03 -22.18
CA ARG A 134 10.07 12.49 -22.33
C ARG A 134 8.62 12.94 -22.56
N GLY A 135 7.63 12.09 -22.26
CA GLY A 135 6.19 12.36 -22.34
C GLY A 135 5.46 12.16 -21.02
N VAL A 136 4.21 11.70 -21.10
CA VAL A 136 3.31 11.43 -19.98
C VAL A 136 2.92 9.96 -19.99
N LEU A 137 3.05 9.29 -18.84
CA LEU A 137 2.50 7.96 -18.61
C LEU A 137 1.27 8.08 -17.70
N TYR A 138 0.10 7.85 -18.28
CA TYR A 138 -1.18 7.85 -17.56
C TYR A 138 -1.59 6.42 -17.20
N VAL A 139 -1.93 6.21 -15.95
CA VAL A 139 -2.43 4.93 -15.44
C VAL A 139 -3.83 5.13 -14.88
N ASP A 140 -4.82 4.50 -15.50
CA ASP A 140 -6.18 4.52 -14.98
C ASP A 140 -6.37 3.42 -13.93
N GLU A 141 -6.95 3.78 -12.79
CA GLU A 141 -7.26 2.83 -11.70
C GLU A 141 -6.01 2.01 -11.28
N VAL A 142 -4.93 2.69 -10.85
CA VAL A 142 -3.65 2.08 -10.43
C VAL A 142 -3.84 0.98 -9.37
N ASN A 143 -4.88 1.11 -8.54
CA ASN A 143 -5.26 0.14 -7.52
C ASN A 143 -5.69 -1.23 -8.07
N LEU A 144 -6.04 -1.31 -9.36
CA LEU A 144 -6.39 -2.56 -10.04
C LEU A 144 -5.21 -3.24 -10.74
N LEU A 145 -4.07 -2.55 -10.87
CA LEU A 145 -2.86 -3.14 -11.43
C LEU A 145 -2.24 -4.16 -10.49
N HIS A 146 -1.48 -5.09 -11.07
CA HIS A 146 -0.70 -6.04 -10.30
C HIS A 146 0.44 -5.31 -9.59
N ASP A 147 0.65 -5.60 -8.30
CA ASP A 147 1.67 -4.95 -7.44
C ASP A 147 3.05 -4.82 -8.13
N HIS A 148 3.53 -5.90 -8.76
CA HIS A 148 4.84 -5.92 -9.42
C HIS A 148 4.93 -4.94 -10.61
N LEU A 149 3.85 -4.71 -11.35
CA LEU A 149 3.82 -3.73 -12.45
C LEU A 149 3.89 -2.31 -11.89
N VAL A 150 3.19 -2.07 -10.79
CA VAL A 150 3.21 -0.78 -10.08
C VAL A 150 4.61 -0.52 -9.53
N ASP A 151 5.27 -1.53 -8.95
CA ASP A 151 6.65 -1.44 -8.47
C ASP A 151 7.62 -1.05 -9.59
N LEU A 152 7.60 -1.78 -10.71
CA LEU A 152 8.45 -1.52 -11.89
C LEU A 152 8.24 -0.12 -12.47
N LEU A 153 6.97 0.29 -12.57
CA LEU A 153 6.60 1.61 -13.09
C LEU A 153 7.09 2.73 -12.17
N LEU A 154 6.94 2.58 -10.86
CA LEU A 154 7.43 3.55 -9.88
C LEU A 154 8.97 3.58 -9.82
N ASP A 155 9.64 2.45 -10.05
CA ASP A 155 11.10 2.38 -10.09
C ASP A 155 11.62 3.09 -11.33
N ALA A 156 11.01 2.83 -12.48
CA ALA A 156 11.33 3.53 -13.73
C ALA A 156 11.08 5.04 -13.62
N ALA A 157 9.98 5.46 -13.00
CA ALA A 157 9.66 6.87 -12.78
C ALA A 157 10.67 7.57 -11.85
N ALA A 158 11.10 6.89 -10.77
CA ALA A 158 12.05 7.44 -9.81
C ALA A 158 13.50 7.47 -10.33
N MET A 159 13.94 6.39 -10.99
CA MET A 159 15.30 6.26 -11.51
C MET A 159 15.47 6.96 -12.87
N GLY A 160 14.38 7.18 -13.61
CA GLY A 160 14.41 7.73 -14.96
C GLY A 160 15.03 6.80 -16.00
N THR A 161 15.21 5.51 -15.67
CA THR A 161 15.73 4.47 -16.56
C THR A 161 14.95 3.18 -16.36
N SER A 162 14.71 2.43 -17.43
CA SER A 162 14.15 1.09 -17.38
C SER A 162 15.25 0.05 -17.66
N HIS A 163 15.24 -1.03 -16.90
CA HIS A 163 16.18 -2.14 -17.03
C HIS A 163 15.41 -3.44 -17.17
N VAL A 164 15.71 -4.19 -18.23
CA VAL A 164 15.06 -5.44 -18.57
C VAL A 164 16.11 -6.54 -18.62
N GLU A 165 16.07 -7.46 -17.66
CA GLU A 165 16.96 -8.62 -17.59
C GLU A 165 16.15 -9.92 -17.74
N ARG A 166 15.94 -10.35 -18.99
CA ARG A 166 15.09 -11.52 -19.30
C ARG A 166 15.58 -12.30 -20.51
N GLU A 167 15.30 -13.60 -20.52
CA GLU A 167 15.55 -14.48 -21.68
C GLU A 167 17.02 -14.41 -22.19
N GLY A 168 17.98 -14.14 -21.29
CA GLY A 168 19.40 -13.97 -21.63
C GLY A 168 19.73 -12.68 -22.40
N VAL A 169 18.92 -11.64 -22.22
CA VAL A 169 19.11 -10.28 -22.75
C VAL A 169 19.04 -9.31 -21.56
N SER A 170 20.04 -8.43 -21.46
CA SER A 170 20.03 -7.30 -20.52
C SER A 170 19.96 -6.02 -21.35
N VAL A 171 18.82 -5.33 -21.30
CA VAL A 171 18.56 -4.08 -22.03
C VAL A 171 18.32 -2.98 -21.01
N ARG A 172 19.01 -1.85 -21.17
CA ARG A 172 18.77 -0.65 -20.37
C ARG A 172 18.46 0.51 -21.30
N HIS A 173 17.51 1.36 -20.94
CA HIS A 173 17.20 2.57 -21.70
C HIS A 173 16.65 3.67 -20.78
N ALA A 174 16.78 4.92 -21.20
CA ALA A 174 16.16 6.06 -20.54
C ALA A 174 14.63 5.95 -20.53
N ALA A 175 14.03 6.32 -19.40
CA ALA A 175 12.59 6.27 -19.14
C ALA A 175 12.16 7.42 -18.21
N ARG A 176 12.62 8.65 -18.50
CA ARG A 176 12.17 9.87 -17.82
C ARG A 176 10.80 10.29 -18.35
N PHE A 177 9.74 10.22 -17.55
CA PHE A 177 8.38 10.58 -17.96
C PHE A 177 7.58 11.16 -16.80
N LEU A 178 6.49 11.87 -17.13
CA LEU A 178 5.54 12.39 -16.17
C LEU A 178 4.56 11.28 -15.79
N LEU A 179 4.70 10.73 -14.58
CA LEU A 179 3.77 9.72 -14.08
C LEU A 179 2.52 10.38 -13.52
N VAL A 180 1.35 9.96 -14.02
CA VAL A 180 0.05 10.30 -13.44
C VAL A 180 -0.78 9.05 -13.26
N GLY A 181 -1.11 8.73 -12.01
CA GLY A 181 -1.97 7.61 -11.65
C GLY A 181 -3.31 8.10 -11.12
N THR A 182 -4.41 7.47 -11.52
CA THR A 182 -5.72 7.69 -10.89
C THR A 182 -6.10 6.48 -10.04
N MET A 183 -6.88 6.70 -8.98
CA MET A 183 -7.54 5.60 -8.27
C MET A 183 -8.92 6.01 -7.78
N ASN A 184 -9.78 4.99 -7.62
CA ASN A 184 -11.02 5.11 -6.88
C ASN A 184 -10.87 4.38 -5.53
N PRO A 185 -10.86 5.11 -4.39
CA PRO A 185 -10.75 4.50 -3.06
C PRO A 185 -11.81 3.43 -2.79
N GLU A 186 -13.00 3.54 -3.41
CA GLU A 186 -14.08 2.57 -3.24
C GLU A 186 -13.77 1.18 -3.83
N GLU A 187 -12.88 1.11 -4.82
CA GLU A 187 -12.53 -0.14 -5.51
C GLU A 187 -11.32 -0.85 -4.88
N GLY A 188 -10.73 -0.26 -3.85
CA GLY A 188 -9.59 -0.78 -3.11
C GLY A 188 -8.46 0.23 -3.03
N GLU A 189 -7.72 0.18 -1.93
CA GLU A 189 -6.56 1.05 -1.70
C GLU A 189 -5.26 0.44 -2.24
N LEU A 190 -4.32 1.31 -2.61
CA LEU A 190 -2.95 0.90 -2.91
C LEU A 190 -2.25 0.42 -1.63
N ARG A 191 -1.25 -0.47 -1.76
CA ARG A 191 -0.40 -0.81 -0.62
C ARG A 191 0.28 0.45 -0.09
N PRO A 192 0.39 0.65 1.24
CA PRO A 192 1.08 1.80 1.81
C PRO A 192 2.50 2.00 1.26
N GLN A 193 3.24 0.91 1.03
CA GLN A 193 4.60 0.96 0.48
C GLN A 193 4.65 1.50 -0.96
N LEU A 194 3.61 1.24 -1.76
CA LEU A 194 3.49 1.74 -3.13
C LEU A 194 2.95 3.17 -3.16
N LEU A 195 2.03 3.46 -2.24
CA LEU A 195 1.45 4.78 -2.08
C LEU A 195 2.53 5.80 -1.71
N ASP A 196 3.40 5.46 -0.76
CA ASP A 196 4.54 6.27 -0.34
C ASP A 196 5.55 6.58 -1.48
N ARG A 197 5.56 5.76 -2.54
CA ARG A 197 6.44 5.99 -3.69
C ARG A 197 5.92 7.04 -4.67
N PHE A 198 4.64 7.42 -4.59
CA PHE A 198 4.13 8.57 -5.32
C PHE A 198 4.59 9.87 -4.67
N GLY A 199 5.04 10.82 -5.49
CA GLY A 199 5.48 12.13 -5.05
C GLY A 199 4.35 12.92 -4.41
N LEU A 200 3.33 13.22 -5.20
CA LEU A 200 2.20 14.07 -4.82
C LEU A 200 0.91 13.27 -4.83
N THR A 201 -0.01 13.58 -3.92
CA THR A 201 -1.39 13.06 -3.92
C THR A 201 -2.38 14.21 -3.90
N VAL A 202 -3.41 14.10 -4.72
CA VAL A 202 -4.53 15.05 -4.77
C VAL A 202 -5.85 14.31 -4.65
N GLU A 203 -6.71 14.79 -3.76
CA GLU A 203 -8.10 14.34 -3.69
C GLU A 203 -8.99 15.22 -4.56
N VAL A 204 -9.77 14.59 -5.44
CA VAL A 204 -10.67 15.25 -6.37
C VAL A 204 -12.09 14.83 -6.04
N ALA A 205 -12.85 15.76 -5.48
CA ALA A 205 -14.28 15.62 -5.24
C ALA A 205 -15.09 16.35 -6.33
N ALA A 206 -16.27 15.84 -6.64
CA ALA A 206 -17.21 16.58 -7.46
C ALA A 206 -17.67 17.85 -6.72
N THR A 207 -17.54 19.01 -7.36
CA THR A 207 -17.99 20.27 -6.76
C THR A 207 -19.49 20.22 -6.44
N ARG A 208 -19.86 20.63 -5.22
CA ARG A 208 -21.25 20.71 -4.77
C ARG A 208 -21.90 22.06 -5.12
N ASP A 209 -21.11 23.03 -5.57
CA ASP A 209 -21.59 24.35 -5.96
C ASP A 209 -22.37 24.28 -7.30
N PRO A 210 -23.68 24.61 -7.31
CA PRO A 210 -24.48 24.63 -8.53
C PRO A 210 -23.92 25.53 -9.63
N GLN A 211 -23.26 26.65 -9.31
CA GLN A 211 -22.72 27.58 -10.29
C GLN A 211 -21.53 26.95 -11.03
N LEU A 212 -20.54 26.44 -10.28
CA LEU A 212 -19.40 25.73 -10.86
C LEU A 212 -19.83 24.51 -11.68
N ARG A 213 -20.85 23.75 -11.22
CA ARG A 213 -21.40 22.63 -11.99
C ARG A 213 -22.03 23.08 -13.31
N ALA A 214 -22.80 24.17 -13.29
CA ALA A 214 -23.41 24.72 -14.50
C ALA A 214 -22.33 25.17 -15.51
N ASP A 215 -21.24 25.76 -15.03
CA ASP A 215 -20.13 26.18 -15.87
C ASP A 215 -19.39 25.00 -16.51
N VAL A 216 -19.13 23.92 -15.76
CA VAL A 216 -18.56 22.68 -16.29
C VAL A 216 -19.44 22.13 -17.42
N VAL A 217 -20.76 22.02 -17.18
CA VAL A 217 -21.71 21.51 -18.18
C VAL A 217 -21.75 22.42 -19.41
N ARG A 218 -21.82 23.75 -19.22
CA ARG A 218 -21.88 24.72 -20.31
C ARG A 218 -20.63 24.64 -21.20
N ARG A 219 -19.43 24.61 -20.61
CA ARG A 219 -18.17 24.50 -21.36
C ARG A 219 -18.06 23.16 -22.08
N ARG A 220 -18.50 22.07 -21.45
CA ARG A 220 -18.49 20.74 -22.07
C ARG A 220 -19.41 20.65 -23.29
N LEU A 221 -20.63 21.16 -23.19
CA LEU A 221 -21.58 21.18 -24.31
C LEU A 221 -21.10 22.10 -25.45
N ALA A 222 -20.47 23.23 -25.14
CA ALA A 222 -19.88 24.11 -26.14
C ALA A 222 -18.75 23.40 -26.91
N PHE A 223 -17.85 22.71 -26.21
CA PHE A 223 -16.80 21.91 -26.83
C PHE A 223 -17.35 20.76 -27.68
N GLU A 224 -18.41 20.07 -27.25
CA GLU A 224 -19.03 19.00 -28.05
C GLU A 224 -19.70 19.51 -29.33
N THR A 225 -20.19 20.76 -29.31
CA THR A 225 -20.85 21.39 -30.45
C THR A 225 -19.84 21.89 -31.49
N ASP A 226 -18.75 22.50 -31.04
CA ASP A 226 -17.67 23.01 -31.90
C ASP A 226 -16.31 22.87 -31.19
N PRO A 227 -15.66 21.69 -31.31
CA PRO A 227 -14.38 21.43 -30.65
C PRO A 227 -13.26 22.38 -31.10
N GLU A 228 -13.20 22.70 -32.39
CA GLU A 228 -12.14 23.53 -32.97
C GLU A 228 -12.31 25.00 -32.59
N GLY A 229 -13.52 25.55 -32.72
CA GLY A 229 -13.81 26.93 -32.33
C GLY A 229 -13.69 27.13 -30.82
N PHE A 230 -14.09 26.14 -30.01
CA PHE A 230 -13.87 26.18 -28.57
C PHE A 230 -12.38 26.19 -28.22
N ALA A 231 -11.57 25.30 -28.79
CA ALA A 231 -10.14 25.26 -28.54
C ALA A 231 -9.44 26.56 -28.99
N ALA A 232 -9.83 27.13 -30.13
CA ALA A 232 -9.32 28.41 -30.62
C ALA A 232 -9.55 29.56 -29.62
N GLY A 233 -10.68 29.55 -28.90
CA GLY A 233 -10.99 30.54 -27.86
C GLY A 233 -10.07 30.50 -26.64
N TYR A 234 -9.42 29.36 -26.37
CA TYR A 234 -8.49 29.18 -25.25
C TYR A 234 -7.01 29.13 -25.68
N ALA A 235 -6.73 29.19 -26.98
CA ALA A 235 -5.38 29.00 -27.54
C ALA A 235 -4.34 29.97 -26.95
N GLN A 236 -4.71 31.23 -26.72
CA GLN A 236 -3.81 32.21 -26.09
C GLN A 236 -3.44 31.79 -24.65
N GLN A 237 -4.43 31.38 -23.86
CA GLN A 237 -4.22 30.98 -22.47
C GLN A 237 -3.40 29.68 -22.39
N GLU A 238 -3.60 28.74 -23.31
CA GLU A 238 -2.79 27.53 -23.39
C GLU A 238 -1.33 27.84 -23.78
N ALA A 239 -1.12 28.75 -24.73
CA ALA A 239 0.22 29.19 -25.13
C ALA A 239 0.96 29.90 -23.98
N GLU A 240 0.27 30.77 -23.24
CA GLU A 240 0.82 31.43 -22.04
C GLU A 240 1.20 30.42 -20.95
N LEU A 241 0.34 29.41 -20.73
CA LEU A 241 0.59 28.36 -19.75
C LEU A 241 1.75 27.44 -20.16
N ALA A 242 1.82 27.02 -21.42
CA ALA A 242 2.94 26.25 -21.98
C ALA A 242 4.26 27.03 -21.89
N GLY A 243 4.23 28.33 -22.20
CA GLY A 243 5.37 29.24 -22.04
C GLY A 243 5.83 29.35 -20.58
N SER A 244 4.89 29.40 -19.63
CA SER A 244 5.18 29.43 -18.19
C SER A 244 5.85 28.13 -17.72
N ILE A 245 5.39 26.97 -18.20
CA ILE A 245 6.02 25.66 -17.90
C ILE A 245 7.46 25.63 -18.41
N LEU A 246 7.69 26.10 -19.64
CA LEU A 246 9.03 26.17 -20.23
C LEU A 246 9.95 27.13 -19.46
N ALA A 247 9.44 28.29 -19.06
CA ALA A 247 10.21 29.26 -18.27
C ALA A 247 10.59 28.69 -16.90
N ALA A 248 9.64 28.06 -16.20
CA ALA A 248 9.88 27.42 -14.91
C ALA A 248 10.88 26.27 -15.01
N ARG A 249 10.80 25.40 -16.04
CA ARG A 249 11.79 24.34 -16.30
C ARG A 249 13.21 24.88 -16.47
N LYS A 250 13.37 26.01 -17.16
CA LYS A 250 14.67 26.67 -17.35
C LYS A 250 15.22 27.30 -16.06
N ARG A 251 14.33 27.79 -15.19
CA ARG A 251 14.69 28.44 -13.92
C ARG A 251 14.97 27.44 -12.79
N LEU A 252 14.34 26.26 -12.80
CA LEU A 252 14.46 25.24 -11.77
C LEU A 252 15.90 24.92 -11.32
N PRO A 253 16.91 24.75 -12.21
CA PRO A 253 18.28 24.48 -11.78
C PRO A 253 18.94 25.61 -10.99
N GLY A 254 18.42 26.83 -11.07
CA GLY A 254 18.92 28.01 -10.37
C GLY A 254 18.17 28.36 -9.08
N VAL A 255 17.12 27.62 -8.71
CA VAL A 255 16.36 27.87 -7.47
C VAL A 255 17.16 27.41 -6.27
N VAL A 256 17.31 28.27 -5.27
CA VAL A 256 18.05 27.98 -4.04
C VAL A 256 17.10 27.49 -2.95
N LEU A 257 17.38 26.29 -2.41
CA LEU A 257 16.78 25.82 -1.17
C LEU A 257 17.65 26.32 0.00
N THR A 258 17.18 27.35 0.70
CA THR A 258 17.91 27.93 1.84
C THR A 258 17.89 26.99 3.04
N ASP A 259 18.84 27.14 3.97
CA ASP A 259 18.86 26.33 5.20
C ASP A 259 17.59 26.55 6.05
N SER A 260 17.00 27.74 6.00
CA SER A 260 15.72 28.03 6.66
C SER A 260 14.57 27.25 6.02
N ALA A 261 14.46 27.26 4.69
CA ALA A 261 13.44 26.48 3.98
C ALA A 261 13.64 24.97 4.18
N LEU A 262 14.88 24.48 4.19
CA LEU A 262 15.18 23.09 4.49
C LEU A 262 14.76 22.71 5.93
N ARG A 263 15.04 23.57 6.92
CA ARG A 263 14.57 23.37 8.29
C ARG A 263 13.05 23.30 8.36
N GLN A 264 12.34 24.21 7.67
CA GLN A 264 10.88 24.18 7.59
C GLN A 264 10.37 22.86 6.99
N VAL A 265 10.94 22.41 5.88
CA VAL A 265 10.58 21.10 5.28
C VAL A 265 10.77 19.97 6.29
N THR A 266 11.94 19.88 6.92
CA THR A 266 12.23 18.79 7.87
C THR A 266 11.38 18.86 9.14
N ALA A 267 11.08 20.07 9.63
CA ALA A 267 10.27 20.28 10.81
C ALA A 267 8.82 19.87 10.56
N VAL A 268 8.26 20.24 9.40
CA VAL A 268 6.94 19.78 8.98
C VAL A 268 6.95 18.26 8.80
N CYS A 269 7.91 17.67 8.08
CA CYS A 269 7.96 16.21 7.92
C CYS A 269 8.07 15.47 9.27
N ALA A 270 8.85 15.98 10.22
CA ALA A 270 8.95 15.44 11.58
C ALA A 270 7.63 15.60 12.37
N ALA A 271 6.98 16.76 12.28
CA ALA A 271 5.72 17.02 12.95
C ALA A 271 4.60 16.09 12.48
N PHE A 272 4.65 15.58 11.24
CA PHE A 272 3.66 14.65 10.68
C PHE A 272 3.98 13.16 10.88
N ASP A 273 5.02 12.82 11.66
CA ASP A 273 5.46 11.44 11.98
C ASP A 273 5.61 10.57 10.72
N VAL A 274 6.31 11.11 9.71
CA VAL A 274 6.49 10.43 8.43
C VAL A 274 7.72 9.52 8.45
N ASP A 275 7.58 8.30 7.94
CA ASP A 275 8.65 7.30 7.93
C ASP A 275 9.71 7.63 6.85
N GLY A 276 10.94 7.91 7.29
CA GLY A 276 12.12 8.06 6.44
C GLY A 276 12.18 9.36 5.63
N LEU A 277 13.32 9.58 4.94
CA LEU A 277 13.65 10.87 4.32
C LEU A 277 12.98 11.14 2.96
N ARG A 278 12.11 10.24 2.49
CA ARG A 278 11.48 10.39 1.18
C ARG A 278 10.54 11.60 1.18
N ALA A 279 9.81 11.79 2.27
CA ALA A 279 8.90 12.92 2.43
C ALA A 279 9.64 14.25 2.35
N ASP A 280 10.80 14.36 3.02
CA ASP A 280 11.64 15.54 3.01
C ASP A 280 12.14 15.85 1.59
N ILE A 281 12.67 14.84 0.88
CA ILE A 281 13.19 15.01 -0.48
C ILE A 281 12.09 15.44 -1.45
N VAL A 282 10.92 14.79 -1.39
CA VAL A 282 9.80 15.08 -2.28
C VAL A 282 9.23 16.47 -1.99
N THR A 283 9.07 16.83 -0.71
CA THR A 283 8.57 18.14 -0.30
C THR A 283 9.54 19.24 -0.73
N ALA A 284 10.84 19.06 -0.51
CA ALA A 284 11.86 20.01 -0.96
C ALA A 284 11.86 20.18 -2.48
N ARG A 285 11.80 19.08 -3.25
CA ARG A 285 11.72 19.13 -4.73
C ARG A 285 10.44 19.80 -5.22
N ALA A 286 9.31 19.54 -4.57
CA ALA A 286 8.04 20.17 -4.90
C ALA A 286 8.07 21.67 -4.58
N ALA A 287 8.65 22.07 -3.45
CA ALA A 287 8.81 23.48 -3.06
C ALA A 287 9.75 24.23 -4.02
N MET A 288 10.86 23.61 -4.45
CA MET A 288 11.73 24.18 -5.49
C MET A 288 11.01 24.34 -6.84
N ALA A 289 10.20 23.35 -7.22
CA ALA A 289 9.40 23.42 -8.44
C ALA A 289 8.27 24.47 -8.35
N LEU A 290 7.70 24.69 -7.17
CA LEU A 290 6.75 25.76 -6.88
C LEU A 290 7.39 27.15 -6.95
N ALA A 291 8.56 27.32 -6.33
CA ALA A 291 9.34 28.56 -6.43
C ALA A 291 9.70 28.86 -7.89
N ALA A 292 10.17 27.85 -8.64
CA ALA A 292 10.38 27.97 -10.08
C ALA A 292 9.07 28.33 -10.81
N TRP A 293 7.94 27.71 -10.48
CA TRP A 293 6.65 28.03 -11.10
C TRP A 293 6.22 29.48 -10.85
N ARG A 294 6.44 30.00 -9.63
CA ARG A 294 6.04 31.35 -9.17
C ARG A 294 7.01 32.48 -9.51
N ASP A 295 8.16 32.15 -10.10
CA ASP A 295 9.22 33.13 -10.37
C ASP A 295 9.98 33.64 -9.15
N HIS A 296 10.17 32.74 -8.18
CA HIS A 296 11.06 32.94 -7.05
C HIS A 296 12.43 32.30 -7.33
N GLY A 297 13.51 33.02 -6.99
CA GLY A 297 14.88 32.50 -7.04
C GLY A 297 15.26 31.67 -5.81
N GLU A 298 14.49 31.79 -4.72
CA GLU A 298 14.68 31.08 -3.46
C GLU A 298 13.34 30.49 -3.01
N VAL A 299 13.38 29.35 -2.32
CA VAL A 299 12.18 28.69 -1.78
C VAL A 299 11.61 29.51 -0.62
N THR A 300 10.32 29.85 -0.69
CA THR A 300 9.60 30.59 0.36
C THR A 300 8.79 29.67 1.28
N ALA A 301 8.37 30.17 2.44
CA ALA A 301 7.50 29.42 3.36
C ALA A 301 6.17 29.00 2.71
N ASP A 302 5.61 29.84 1.82
CA ASP A 302 4.39 29.53 1.07
C ASP A 302 4.61 28.36 0.09
N ASP A 303 5.79 28.28 -0.52
CA ASP A 303 6.17 27.16 -1.39
C ASP A 303 6.30 25.86 -0.59
N VAL A 304 6.85 25.92 0.63
CA VAL A 304 6.93 24.77 1.54
C VAL A 304 5.53 24.34 1.99
N ARG A 305 4.65 25.28 2.34
CA ARG A 305 3.26 25.00 2.75
C ARG A 305 2.51 24.24 1.66
N ASP A 306 2.52 24.75 0.43
CA ASP A 306 1.80 24.11 -0.68
C ASP A 306 2.42 22.79 -1.11
N ALA A 307 3.76 22.69 -1.05
CA ALA A 307 4.45 21.42 -1.27
C ALA A 307 4.05 20.36 -0.24
N ALA A 308 4.05 20.71 1.05
CA ALA A 308 3.67 19.82 2.14
C ALA A 308 2.21 19.36 2.02
N ARG A 309 1.30 20.28 1.65
CA ARG A 309 -0.11 19.99 1.40
C ARG A 309 -0.32 18.89 0.36
N LEU A 310 0.53 18.84 -0.66
CA LEU A 310 0.44 17.85 -1.75
C LEU A 310 1.27 16.58 -1.49
N ALA A 311 2.37 16.68 -0.75
CA ALA A 311 3.36 15.61 -0.60
C ALA A 311 3.14 14.70 0.63
N LEU A 312 2.50 15.19 1.69
CA LEU A 312 2.37 14.50 2.98
C LEU A 312 1.08 13.69 3.22
N PRO A 313 -0.11 13.99 2.63
CA PRO A 313 -1.36 13.36 3.04
C PRO A 313 -1.33 11.82 3.04
N HIS A 314 -0.64 11.24 2.07
CA HIS A 314 -0.56 9.80 1.82
C HIS A 314 0.62 9.10 2.50
N ARG A 315 1.50 9.86 3.16
CA ARG A 315 2.71 9.36 3.86
C ARG A 315 2.55 9.33 5.37
N ARG A 316 1.55 10.03 5.91
CA ARG A 316 1.25 10.05 7.35
C ARG A 316 0.93 8.64 7.84
N ARG A 317 1.53 8.27 8.97
CA ARG A 317 1.17 7.07 9.73
C ARG A 317 -0.22 7.29 10.30
N ARG A 318 -1.24 6.74 9.63
CA ARG A 318 -2.62 6.82 10.10
C ARG A 318 -2.91 5.64 11.00
N ASP A 319 -3.51 5.90 12.15
CA ASP A 319 -4.39 4.90 12.73
C ASP A 319 -5.53 4.65 11.73
N PRO A 320 -6.06 3.42 11.61
CA PRO A 320 -7.09 3.05 10.61
C PRO A 320 -8.40 3.88 10.62
N PHE A 321 -8.47 4.92 11.44
CA PHE A 321 -9.65 5.71 11.77
C PHE A 321 -9.44 7.23 11.69
N ASP A 322 -8.23 7.71 11.37
CA ASP A 322 -7.99 9.13 11.13
C ASP A 322 -8.59 9.57 9.79
N ALA A 323 -9.21 10.75 9.77
CA ALA A 323 -9.73 11.36 8.55
C ALA A 323 -8.58 11.61 7.55
N PRO A 324 -8.85 11.49 6.23
CA PRO A 324 -7.81 11.57 5.22
C PRO A 324 -7.22 12.97 5.00
N ASP A 325 -7.78 13.99 5.62
CA ASP A 325 -7.37 15.37 5.41
C ASP A 325 -6.14 15.71 6.26
N LEU A 326 -5.25 16.52 5.70
CA LEU A 326 -4.21 17.17 6.49
C LEU A 326 -4.89 18.12 7.47
N ASP A 327 -4.46 18.07 8.73
CA ASP A 327 -4.84 19.08 9.71
C ASP A 327 -4.08 20.36 9.36
N GLU A 328 -4.76 21.28 8.63
CA GLU A 328 -4.18 22.53 8.16
C GLU A 328 -3.64 23.37 9.33
N ASP A 329 -4.32 23.33 10.48
CA ASP A 329 -3.92 24.04 11.70
C ASP A 329 -2.56 23.52 12.19
N ARG A 330 -2.38 22.19 12.23
CA ARG A 330 -1.10 21.56 12.62
C ARG A 330 0.02 21.85 11.64
N LEU A 331 -0.29 21.95 10.34
CA LEU A 331 0.69 22.34 9.32
C LEU A 331 1.17 23.78 9.55
N GLU A 332 0.24 24.69 9.81
CA GLU A 332 0.55 26.08 10.09
C GLU A 332 1.37 26.24 11.37
N GLU A 333 0.99 25.56 12.45
CA GLU A 333 1.77 25.52 13.70
C GLU A 333 3.20 25.02 13.49
N ALA A 334 3.40 23.96 12.70
CA ALA A 334 4.72 23.41 12.42
C ALA A 334 5.60 24.35 11.57
N LEU A 335 4.99 25.08 10.63
CA LEU A 335 5.68 26.08 9.82
C LEU A 335 6.08 27.31 10.65
N ASP A 336 5.20 27.78 11.53
CA ASP A 336 5.44 28.93 12.39
C ASP A 336 6.56 28.62 13.39
N GLN A 337 6.52 27.46 14.05
CA GLN A 337 7.58 27.00 14.97
C GLN A 337 8.95 26.89 14.29
N ALA A 338 8.98 26.51 13.01
CA ALA A 338 10.22 26.42 12.24
C ALA A 338 10.70 27.77 11.71
N GLY A 339 9.79 28.74 11.52
CA GLY A 339 10.09 30.12 11.09
C GLY A 339 10.67 30.98 12.21
N ASP A 340 10.22 30.78 13.45
CA ASP A 340 10.68 31.54 14.62
C ASP A 340 12.06 31.10 15.15
N ALA A 341 12.57 29.94 14.70
CA ALA A 341 13.92 29.47 15.00
C ALA A 341 14.98 30.21 14.16
N ASP A 342 15.13 31.52 14.38
CA ASP A 342 16.23 32.32 13.84
C ASP A 342 17.55 31.88 14.51
N PRO A 343 18.70 31.76 13.80
CA PRO A 343 19.94 31.20 14.35
C PRO A 343 20.60 32.02 15.48
N LYS A 344 19.99 33.13 15.90
CA LYS A 344 20.55 34.06 16.89
C LYS A 344 20.25 33.70 18.34
N ASP A 345 19.41 32.69 18.59
CA ASP A 345 19.00 32.31 19.94
C ASP A 345 19.48 30.92 20.40
N GLN A 346 20.48 30.35 19.71
CA GLN A 346 21.32 29.32 20.31
C GLN A 346 22.43 30.02 21.09
N GLY A 347 22.10 30.41 22.32
CA GLY A 347 23.05 30.94 23.29
C GLY A 347 24.29 30.04 23.39
N GLU A 348 25.45 30.69 23.42
CA GLU A 348 26.74 30.07 23.72
C GLU A 348 26.62 29.11 24.92
N PRO A 349 27.25 27.91 24.89
CA PRO A 349 27.31 27.08 26.08
C PRO A 349 28.02 27.87 27.16
N ALA A 350 27.31 28.19 28.24
CA ALA A 350 27.88 28.82 29.42
C ALA A 350 29.00 27.93 29.97
N ASP A 351 30.18 28.52 30.15
CA ASP A 351 31.29 27.97 30.93
C ASP A 351 30.78 27.49 32.30
N PRO A 352 31.00 26.22 32.68
CA PRO A 352 30.69 25.76 34.01
C PRO A 352 31.89 26.01 34.93
N ASP A 353 32.01 27.21 35.47
CA ASP A 353 32.84 27.46 36.65
C ASP A 353 32.05 28.31 37.66
N ASP A 354 31.47 27.63 38.66
CA ASP A 354 31.53 28.04 40.07
C ASP A 354 30.72 27.07 40.94
N ASP A 355 31.40 26.26 41.75
CA ASP A 355 30.89 25.90 43.09
C ASP A 355 32.06 25.95 44.09
N PRO A 356 31.87 26.54 45.29
CA PRO A 356 32.96 26.94 46.16
C PRO A 356 33.30 25.89 47.22
N GLY A 357 34.60 25.70 47.45
CA GLY A 357 35.14 25.40 48.78
C GLY A 357 35.24 23.93 49.19
N GLY A 358 36.46 23.43 49.34
CA GLY A 358 36.67 22.12 49.96
C GLY A 358 38.10 21.58 49.99
N GLY A 359 39.05 22.37 50.50
CA GLY A 359 40.28 21.97 51.20
C GLY A 359 41.07 20.71 50.81
N GLY A 360 42.36 20.91 50.52
CA GLY A 360 43.41 20.03 51.08
C GLY A 360 44.54 19.60 50.14
N GLY A 361 45.67 20.30 50.22
CA GLY A 361 46.98 19.66 50.37
C GLY A 361 47.75 19.20 49.12
N GLY A 362 48.68 20.05 48.68
CA GLY A 362 50.10 19.70 48.74
C GLY A 362 50.78 19.07 47.52
N SER A 363 51.76 19.81 47.00
CA SER A 363 52.96 19.38 46.23
C SER A 363 52.72 18.77 44.84
N GLY A 364 53.46 19.11 43.79
CA GLY A 364 54.60 20.02 43.62
C GLY A 364 55.23 19.76 42.25
N ALA A 365 55.80 20.82 41.67
CA ALA A 365 56.90 20.88 40.70
C ALA A 365 56.90 19.99 39.44
N GLY A 366 57.13 20.64 38.29
CA GLY A 366 57.89 20.02 37.21
C GLY A 366 57.58 20.53 35.81
N ASP A 367 58.38 21.49 35.37
CA ASP A 367 58.49 22.07 34.02
C ASP A 367 58.82 21.04 32.88
N PRO A 368 58.82 21.48 31.60
CA PRO A 368 58.59 20.71 30.35
C PRO A 368 59.96 20.36 29.67
N PRO A 369 60.21 20.42 28.33
CA PRO A 369 59.42 20.35 27.08
C PRO A 369 60.04 19.44 25.98
N ASP A 370 59.40 19.46 24.79
CA ASP A 370 59.94 19.48 23.41
C ASP A 370 60.79 18.33 22.79
N GLY A 371 60.56 18.12 21.48
CA GLY A 371 61.66 17.78 20.55
C GLY A 371 61.62 16.48 19.74
N GLY A 372 60.80 16.45 18.67
CA GLY A 372 61.13 16.08 17.26
C GLY A 372 61.98 14.85 16.84
N GLY A 373 61.52 14.17 15.76
CA GLY A 373 62.40 13.58 14.74
C GLY A 373 61.88 12.35 13.94
N ARG A 374 61.46 12.56 12.67
CA ARG A 374 61.78 11.84 11.38
C ARG A 374 61.98 10.30 11.39
N ALA A 375 61.65 9.45 10.39
CA ALA A 375 61.06 9.47 9.05
C ALA A 375 60.90 7.98 8.56
N GLU A 376 60.34 7.80 7.35
CA GLU A 376 60.38 6.61 6.42
C GLU A 376 59.13 5.70 6.30
N GLY A 377 58.65 5.55 5.04
CA GLY A 377 57.43 4.83 4.59
C GLY A 377 57.66 3.34 4.27
N PRO A 378 57.14 2.73 3.16
CA PRO A 378 56.05 3.07 2.23
C PRO A 378 54.94 1.97 2.19
N GLY A 379 53.94 2.11 1.30
CA GLY A 379 52.74 1.25 1.23
C GLY A 379 52.82 -0.04 0.40
N SER A 380 51.72 -0.80 0.38
CA SER A 380 51.34 -1.77 -0.67
C SER A 380 49.96 -2.39 -0.43
N GLU A 381 49.28 -2.64 -1.55
CA GLU A 381 47.95 -3.19 -1.85
C GLU A 381 47.65 -4.65 -1.38
N PRO A 382 46.39 -5.12 -1.56
CA PRO A 382 45.84 -6.36 -0.97
C PRO A 382 45.96 -7.58 -1.90
N PRO A 383 45.63 -8.81 -1.45
CA PRO A 383 45.54 -9.97 -2.34
C PRO A 383 44.13 -10.55 -2.52
N GLN A 384 43.97 -11.12 -3.72
CA GLN A 384 42.86 -11.86 -4.31
C GLN A 384 42.94 -13.40 -4.11
N GLU A 385 41.76 -14.03 -4.24
CA GLU A 385 41.41 -15.30 -4.93
C GLU A 385 41.79 -16.73 -4.45
N GLY A 386 40.73 -17.52 -4.15
CA GLY A 386 40.41 -18.88 -4.69
C GLY A 386 40.93 -20.13 -3.94
N PRO A 387 40.42 -21.38 -4.21
CA PRO A 387 39.26 -21.81 -5.02
C PRO A 387 38.42 -23.04 -4.48
N SER A 388 37.40 -23.42 -5.27
CA SER A 388 36.84 -24.78 -5.57
C SER A 388 35.85 -25.57 -4.66
N ASP A 389 34.82 -26.06 -5.38
CA ASP A 389 34.07 -27.34 -5.34
C ASP A 389 33.01 -27.70 -4.27
N GLY A 390 31.74 -27.77 -4.76
CA GLY A 390 30.99 -29.02 -4.98
C GLY A 390 30.42 -29.80 -3.79
N GLY A 391 29.08 -29.99 -3.74
CA GLY A 391 28.47 -31.08 -2.97
C GLY A 391 26.98 -30.89 -2.62
N GLU A 392 26.15 -31.83 -3.06
CA GLU A 392 24.70 -31.94 -2.83
C GLU A 392 24.33 -32.49 -1.43
N ALA A 393 23.04 -32.30 -1.10
CA ALA A 393 22.15 -33.16 -0.30
C ALA A 393 21.97 -32.92 1.23
N GLY A 394 20.70 -32.87 1.63
CA GLY A 394 20.16 -33.83 2.62
C GLY A 394 19.87 -33.34 4.05
N ASP A 395 18.57 -33.27 4.36
CA ASP A 395 17.86 -33.68 5.59
C ASP A 395 18.27 -33.21 7.01
N ASP A 396 17.21 -32.73 7.69
CA ASP A 396 16.73 -33.03 9.05
C ASP A 396 17.58 -32.85 10.34
N ALA A 397 16.85 -32.29 11.31
CA ALA A 397 16.86 -32.55 12.76
C ALA A 397 17.82 -31.77 13.71
N ASP A 398 17.17 -30.91 14.51
CA ASP A 398 17.05 -30.97 15.98
C ASP A 398 18.28 -30.79 16.91
N GLY A 399 18.08 -29.92 17.93
CA GLY A 399 18.66 -30.04 19.27
C GLY A 399 19.86 -29.15 19.66
N GLY A 400 19.70 -28.38 20.76
CA GLY A 400 20.80 -28.15 21.72
C GLY A 400 20.96 -26.75 22.33
N ASP A 401 20.50 -26.60 23.57
CA ASP A 401 20.61 -25.45 24.49
C ASP A 401 22.00 -25.22 25.12
N ALA A 402 22.24 -24.00 25.68
CA ALA A 402 22.87 -23.74 27.00
C ALA A 402 22.90 -22.21 27.30
N GLU A 403 22.12 -21.70 28.28
CA GLU A 403 22.45 -21.36 29.68
C GLU A 403 22.98 -19.92 29.93
N ASN A 404 22.24 -19.08 30.67
CA ASN A 404 22.48 -18.81 32.10
C ASN A 404 21.51 -17.76 32.71
N ALA A 405 21.07 -18.03 33.95
CA ALA A 405 20.24 -17.15 34.79
C ALA A 405 21.08 -16.52 35.93
N PRO A 406 20.51 -15.57 36.70
CA PRO A 406 20.50 -15.78 38.16
C PRO A 406 19.19 -15.38 38.88
N THR A 407 19.03 -15.95 40.08
CA THR A 407 17.89 -15.96 41.01
C THR A 407 17.88 -14.82 42.06
N PRO A 408 16.77 -14.63 42.82
CA PRO A 408 16.56 -13.53 43.77
C PRO A 408 16.62 -13.94 45.27
N GLY A 409 16.81 -12.95 46.17
CA GLY A 409 16.84 -13.13 47.64
C GLY A 409 16.00 -12.10 48.45
N GLU A 410 14.99 -12.63 49.15
CA GLU A 410 14.46 -12.40 50.51
C GLU A 410 14.36 -10.99 51.21
N ARG A 411 13.10 -10.58 51.48
CA ARG A 411 12.40 -10.11 52.73
C ARG A 411 13.22 -9.71 53.99
N PRO A 412 12.75 -8.77 54.88
CA PRO A 412 11.57 -9.01 55.75
C PRO A 412 10.74 -7.78 56.24
N ALA A 413 9.75 -8.11 57.10
CA ALA A 413 8.63 -7.32 57.62
C ALA A 413 8.93 -6.36 58.80
N GLY A 414 8.02 -5.42 59.10
CA GLY A 414 7.99 -4.67 60.36
C GLY A 414 6.84 -3.66 60.48
N SER A 415 6.15 -3.67 61.62
CA SER A 415 4.93 -2.96 62.03
C SER A 415 5.12 -1.52 62.54
N GLY A 416 4.06 -0.68 62.51
CA GLY A 416 3.96 0.53 63.35
C GLY A 416 2.64 1.28 63.20
N ARG A 417 2.02 1.68 64.33
CA ARG A 417 0.67 2.28 64.49
C ARG A 417 0.75 3.80 64.80
N ARG A 418 -0.33 4.52 64.42
CA ARG A 418 -1.02 5.71 65.07
C ARG A 418 -0.38 7.14 64.97
N PRO A 419 -1.16 8.24 65.22
CA PRO A 419 -2.29 8.80 64.42
C PRO A 419 -2.19 10.36 64.31
N ASP A 420 -3.22 11.05 63.77
CA ASP A 420 -3.71 12.44 64.05
C ASP A 420 -4.50 12.93 62.81
N GLU A 421 -5.82 13.18 62.85
CA GLU A 421 -6.52 14.46 63.18
C GLU A 421 -6.01 15.62 62.29
N ASP A 422 -6.79 16.38 61.49
CA ASP A 422 -8.17 16.85 61.62
C ASP A 422 -8.64 17.53 60.30
N ALA A 423 -9.95 17.85 60.26
CA ALA A 423 -10.61 18.93 59.52
C ALA A 423 -11.58 18.56 58.36
N ALA A 424 -12.84 18.87 58.65
CA ALA A 424 -14.05 18.70 57.88
C ALA A 424 -14.27 19.75 56.78
N SER A 425 -15.05 19.39 55.76
CA SER A 425 -16.05 20.28 55.18
C SER A 425 -17.22 19.46 54.64
N GLU A 426 -18.38 19.66 55.24
CA GLU A 426 -19.67 19.11 54.83
C GLU A 426 -20.22 19.93 53.65
N GLY A 427 -20.72 19.23 52.62
CA GLY A 427 -21.46 19.81 51.50
C GLY A 427 -22.54 18.83 51.05
N GLU A 428 -23.79 19.20 51.33
CA GLU A 428 -25.04 18.48 51.06
C GLU A 428 -25.15 17.87 49.65
N GLN A 429 -25.52 16.58 49.57
CA GLN A 429 -25.97 15.94 48.32
C GLN A 429 -27.51 15.91 48.25
N PRO A 430 -28.14 16.25 47.11
CA PRO A 430 -29.58 16.11 46.92
C PRO A 430 -29.99 14.65 46.64
N PRO A 431 -31.25 14.26 46.90
CA PRO A 431 -31.67 12.85 46.91
C PRO A 431 -31.73 12.23 45.50
N PRO A 432 -31.59 10.90 45.38
CA PRO A 432 -31.55 10.22 44.09
C PRO A 432 -32.95 10.20 43.45
N ARG A 433 -33.02 10.57 42.17
CA ARG A 433 -34.21 10.40 41.34
C ARG A 433 -34.39 8.92 40.92
N PRO A 434 -35.62 8.45 40.67
CA PRO A 434 -35.88 7.07 40.27
C PRO A 434 -35.21 6.74 38.93
N GLN A 435 -34.55 5.59 38.87
CA GLN A 435 -33.90 5.09 37.65
C GLN A 435 -34.95 4.61 36.64
N GLU A 436 -34.94 5.21 35.45
CA GLU A 436 -35.59 4.65 34.26
C GLU A 436 -34.72 3.50 33.67
N PRO A 437 -35.32 2.55 32.92
CA PRO A 437 -34.61 1.36 32.43
C PRO A 437 -33.52 1.74 31.41
N GLU A 438 -32.27 1.37 31.68
CA GLU A 438 -31.14 1.58 30.77
C GLU A 438 -31.22 0.63 29.55
N GLU A 439 -31.79 1.09 28.44
CA GLU A 439 -31.64 0.45 27.13
C GLU A 439 -30.48 1.05 26.32
N GLY A 440 -29.47 0.21 26.02
CA GLY A 440 -28.58 0.36 24.86
C GLY A 440 -27.37 1.29 25.00
N ARG A 441 -26.39 0.93 25.85
CA ARG A 441 -25.08 1.62 25.92
C ARG A 441 -24.04 1.05 24.95
N GLN A 442 -23.23 1.93 24.36
CA GLN A 442 -22.16 1.60 23.43
C GLN A 442 -20.87 1.24 24.20
N ALA A 443 -20.32 0.06 23.96
CA ALA A 443 -19.03 -0.35 24.52
C ALA A 443 -17.86 0.09 23.61
N ASP A 444 -16.80 0.59 24.24
CA ASP A 444 -15.52 0.98 23.63
C ASP A 444 -14.83 -0.21 22.92
N THR A 445 -14.01 0.07 21.90
CA THR A 445 -13.26 -0.94 21.14
C THR A 445 -12.02 -1.39 21.92
N GLY A 446 -11.77 -2.70 21.99
CA GLY A 446 -10.54 -3.24 22.59
C GLY A 446 -9.33 -3.07 21.67
N ASP A 447 -8.13 -3.16 22.24
CA ASP A 447 -6.88 -3.07 21.50
C ASP A 447 -6.77 -4.20 20.47
N THR A 448 -6.24 -3.89 19.29
CA THR A 448 -6.01 -4.86 18.22
C THR A 448 -4.70 -5.60 18.43
N TYR A 449 -4.64 -6.87 18.04
CA TYR A 449 -3.46 -7.72 18.15
C TYR A 449 -3.28 -8.59 16.91
N ARG A 450 -2.14 -9.26 16.76
CA ARG A 450 -1.90 -10.19 15.64
C ARG A 450 -2.72 -11.48 15.85
N PRO A 451 -3.75 -11.78 15.03
CA PRO A 451 -4.57 -12.95 15.26
C PRO A 451 -3.92 -14.23 14.74
N ARG A 452 -4.36 -15.38 15.25
CA ARG A 452 -4.02 -16.70 14.71
C ARG A 452 -4.51 -16.84 13.26
N LEU A 453 -3.65 -17.40 12.40
CA LEU A 453 -3.98 -17.62 10.99
C LEU A 453 -4.87 -18.86 10.83
N PHE A 454 -6.09 -18.65 10.32
CA PHE A 454 -6.97 -19.71 9.85
C PHE A 454 -6.82 -19.92 8.34
N SER A 455 -6.37 -21.10 7.91
CA SER A 455 -6.22 -21.46 6.48
C SER A 455 -7.00 -22.71 6.15
N LEU A 456 -7.52 -22.81 4.93
CA LEU A 456 -8.25 -24.00 4.50
C LEU A 456 -7.30 -25.08 4.00
N THR A 457 -7.66 -26.35 4.18
CA THR A 457 -6.89 -27.51 3.72
C THR A 457 -7.14 -27.78 2.22
N GLY A 458 -6.13 -28.25 1.48
CA GLY A 458 -6.25 -28.54 0.03
C GLY A 458 -5.87 -27.37 -0.89
N VAL A 459 -5.88 -27.61 -2.21
CA VAL A 459 -5.50 -26.66 -3.27
C VAL A 459 -6.76 -26.19 -4.01
N GLY A 460 -7.04 -24.89 -3.96
CA GLY A 460 -8.16 -24.24 -4.66
C GLY A 460 -7.83 -23.79 -6.08
N GLN A 461 -8.77 -23.10 -6.72
CA GLN A 461 -8.62 -22.44 -8.03
C GLN A 461 -9.14 -20.99 -7.98
N GLY A 462 -9.22 -20.41 -6.77
CA GLY A 462 -9.81 -19.11 -6.50
C GLY A 462 -8.96 -17.93 -6.92
N ALA A 463 -9.55 -16.73 -6.79
CA ALA A 463 -8.87 -15.47 -7.04
C ALA A 463 -7.58 -15.34 -6.20
N PRO A 464 -6.50 -14.77 -6.77
CA PRO A 464 -5.21 -14.66 -6.08
C PRO A 464 -5.32 -13.89 -4.76
N GLY A 465 -4.69 -14.42 -3.71
CA GLY A 465 -4.63 -13.86 -2.37
C GLY A 465 -3.49 -14.47 -1.58
N ARG A 466 -3.55 -14.46 -0.23
CA ARG A 466 -2.42 -14.90 0.61
C ARG A 466 -2.80 -15.86 1.73
N ARG A 467 -4.00 -16.45 1.71
CA ARG A 467 -4.48 -17.35 2.78
C ARG A 467 -4.25 -18.82 2.44
N SER A 468 -5.00 -19.35 1.48
CA SER A 468 -5.03 -20.80 1.16
C SER A 468 -4.24 -21.13 -0.11
N ARG A 469 -3.80 -22.39 -0.31
CA ARG A 469 -3.07 -22.80 -1.53
C ARG A 469 -4.03 -22.85 -2.73
N ALA A 470 -3.60 -22.43 -3.91
CA ALA A 470 -4.41 -22.50 -5.13
C ALA A 470 -3.57 -22.61 -6.41
N GLU A 471 -4.15 -23.18 -7.47
CA GLU A 471 -3.63 -23.03 -8.83
C GLU A 471 -3.97 -21.63 -9.33
N THR A 472 -2.96 -20.81 -9.54
CA THR A 472 -3.13 -19.41 -9.97
C THR A 472 -2.33 -19.12 -11.24
N PRO A 473 -2.68 -18.06 -12.01
CA PRO A 473 -1.87 -17.64 -13.17
C PRO A 473 -0.44 -17.20 -12.79
N TYR A 474 -0.23 -16.91 -11.50
CA TYR A 474 1.02 -16.43 -10.90
C TYR A 474 1.47 -17.41 -9.79
N GLY A 475 2.70 -17.33 -9.31
CA GLY A 475 3.22 -18.21 -8.26
C GLY A 475 4.36 -19.11 -8.72
N ARG A 476 4.76 -20.06 -7.87
CA ARG A 476 5.86 -20.97 -8.18
C ARG A 476 5.43 -21.93 -9.30
N THR A 477 6.23 -22.04 -10.36
CA THR A 477 5.99 -23.05 -11.40
C THR A 477 6.03 -24.43 -10.76
N SER A 478 4.90 -25.11 -10.77
CA SER A 478 4.73 -26.46 -10.22
C SER A 478 4.71 -27.53 -11.32
N GLY A 479 4.44 -27.15 -12.57
CA GLY A 479 4.51 -28.07 -13.70
C GLY A 479 4.13 -27.46 -15.05
N ALA A 480 3.90 -28.34 -16.03
CA ALA A 480 3.41 -27.98 -17.36
C ALA A 480 2.26 -28.91 -17.77
N ARG A 481 1.27 -28.38 -18.50
CA ARG A 481 0.15 -29.17 -19.03
C ARG A 481 -0.15 -28.85 -20.48
N VAL A 482 -0.92 -29.70 -21.15
CA VAL A 482 -1.44 -29.40 -22.49
C VAL A 482 -2.57 -28.35 -22.34
N PRO A 483 -2.52 -27.22 -23.07
CA PRO A 483 -3.57 -26.21 -23.01
C PRO A 483 -4.94 -26.81 -23.40
N ARG A 484 -5.97 -26.60 -22.57
CA ARG A 484 -7.36 -27.04 -22.87
C ARG A 484 -8.14 -26.01 -23.70
N ALA A 485 -7.73 -24.75 -23.62
CA ALA A 485 -8.13 -23.62 -24.46
C ALA A 485 -6.87 -22.74 -24.69
N GLY A 486 -6.99 -21.60 -25.36
CA GLY A 486 -5.86 -20.70 -25.70
C GLY A 486 -4.81 -20.54 -24.57
N VAL A 487 -3.56 -20.33 -24.97
CA VAL A 487 -2.38 -20.43 -24.10
C VAL A 487 -2.27 -19.18 -23.21
N ARG A 488 -2.39 -19.35 -21.88
CA ARG A 488 -2.27 -18.23 -20.91
C ARG A 488 -0.85 -17.99 -20.39
N GLY A 489 0.08 -18.87 -20.74
CA GLY A 489 1.50 -18.76 -20.40
C GLY A 489 2.27 -19.94 -20.97
N LEU A 490 3.24 -19.67 -21.84
CA LEU A 490 4.01 -20.71 -22.51
C LEU A 490 5.09 -21.27 -21.56
N HIS A 491 5.08 -22.58 -21.34
CA HIS A 491 6.21 -23.24 -20.69
C HIS A 491 7.26 -23.56 -21.75
N LEU A 492 8.21 -22.64 -21.94
CA LEU A 492 9.21 -22.70 -23.03
C LEU A 492 9.98 -24.03 -23.01
N THR A 493 10.61 -24.40 -21.89
CA THR A 493 11.39 -25.65 -21.78
C THR A 493 10.56 -26.91 -22.06
N ALA A 494 9.33 -26.99 -21.56
CA ALA A 494 8.45 -28.13 -21.78
C ALA A 494 7.93 -28.17 -23.23
N THR A 495 7.69 -27.02 -23.85
CA THR A 495 7.30 -26.90 -25.26
C THR A 495 8.45 -27.30 -26.18
N LEU A 496 9.66 -26.82 -25.91
CA LEU A 496 10.86 -27.21 -26.65
C LEU A 496 11.15 -28.70 -26.48
N ARG A 497 11.03 -29.24 -25.26
CA ARG A 497 11.18 -30.68 -24.98
C ARG A 497 10.12 -31.53 -25.69
N ALA A 498 8.90 -31.02 -25.83
CA ALA A 498 7.84 -31.67 -26.60
C ALA A 498 8.12 -31.62 -28.11
N ALA A 499 8.64 -30.51 -28.63
CA ALA A 499 8.93 -30.33 -30.05
C ALA A 499 10.23 -31.02 -30.51
N ALA A 500 11.24 -31.12 -29.65
CA ALA A 500 12.59 -31.58 -29.98
C ALA A 500 12.68 -32.96 -30.64
N PRO A 501 11.90 -33.99 -30.23
CA PRO A 501 11.96 -35.32 -30.85
C PRO A 501 11.53 -35.34 -32.32
N TYR A 502 10.70 -34.38 -32.75
CA TYR A 502 10.06 -34.38 -34.06
C TYR A 502 10.83 -33.57 -35.12
N GLN A 503 11.95 -32.94 -34.77
CA GLN A 503 12.62 -31.96 -35.64
C GLN A 503 13.11 -32.53 -36.96
N ARG A 504 13.67 -33.75 -36.94
CA ARG A 504 14.12 -34.45 -38.16
C ARG A 504 12.96 -34.80 -39.08
N ALA A 505 11.88 -35.35 -38.51
CA ALA A 505 10.68 -35.71 -39.26
C ALA A 505 9.94 -34.49 -39.83
N ARG A 506 10.11 -33.30 -39.24
CA ARG A 506 9.51 -32.05 -39.70
C ARG A 506 10.35 -31.30 -40.74
N GLY A 507 11.53 -31.81 -41.11
CA GLY A 507 12.36 -31.24 -42.16
C GLY A 507 13.12 -29.97 -41.75
N ARG A 508 13.54 -29.84 -40.48
CA ARG A 508 14.34 -28.70 -40.03
C ARG A 508 15.65 -28.60 -40.83
N THR A 509 15.82 -27.49 -41.55
CA THR A 509 17.02 -27.18 -42.36
C THR A 509 17.85 -26.01 -41.81
N GLY A 510 17.32 -25.26 -40.84
CA GLY A 510 17.96 -24.08 -40.25
C GLY A 510 18.15 -24.14 -38.73
N PRO A 511 18.72 -23.08 -38.12
CA PRO A 511 18.98 -23.01 -36.69
C PRO A 511 17.70 -22.95 -35.84
N GLY A 512 16.55 -22.57 -36.40
CA GLY A 512 15.25 -22.54 -35.70
C GLY A 512 14.61 -23.92 -35.47
N LEU A 513 13.94 -24.11 -34.32
CA LEU A 513 13.09 -25.28 -34.07
C LEU A 513 11.71 -25.12 -34.74
N LEU A 514 11.22 -26.17 -35.38
CA LEU A 514 9.87 -26.25 -35.96
C LEU A 514 8.87 -26.68 -34.88
N VAL A 515 8.12 -25.73 -34.33
CA VAL A 515 7.10 -25.94 -33.28
C VAL A 515 5.70 -26.01 -33.91
N ARG A 516 4.87 -26.98 -33.47
CA ARG A 516 3.45 -27.11 -33.86
C ARG A 516 2.55 -26.91 -32.64
N SER A 517 1.26 -26.62 -32.88
CA SER A 517 0.27 -26.38 -31.82
C SER A 517 0.18 -27.50 -30.77
N GLY A 518 0.40 -28.76 -31.16
CA GLY A 518 0.41 -29.92 -30.25
C GLY A 518 1.62 -30.01 -29.31
N ASP A 519 2.70 -29.28 -29.60
CA ASP A 519 3.89 -29.25 -28.73
C ASP A 519 3.76 -28.23 -27.60
N VAL A 520 2.84 -27.28 -27.76
CA VAL A 520 2.66 -26.17 -26.83
C VAL A 520 2.30 -26.70 -25.45
N ARG A 521 3.01 -26.23 -24.43
CA ARG A 521 2.74 -26.53 -23.02
C ARG A 521 2.41 -25.25 -22.28
N GLU A 522 1.35 -25.30 -21.49
CA GLU A 522 0.94 -24.22 -20.59
C GLU A 522 1.65 -24.39 -19.25
N VAL A 523 2.17 -23.29 -18.67
CA VAL A 523 2.74 -23.28 -17.31
C VAL A 523 1.62 -23.52 -16.29
N VAL A 524 1.82 -24.47 -15.38
CA VAL A 524 1.00 -24.62 -14.17
C VAL A 524 1.76 -23.98 -13.01
N ARG A 525 1.14 -23.00 -12.37
CA ARG A 525 1.72 -22.30 -11.22
C ARG A 525 0.88 -22.54 -9.98
N GLU A 526 1.56 -22.75 -8.88
CA GLU A 526 0.97 -22.85 -7.55
C GLU A 526 1.20 -21.53 -6.80
N GLY A 527 0.11 -20.89 -6.41
CA GLY A 527 0.11 -19.67 -5.62
C GLY A 527 -0.83 -19.80 -4.43
N ARG A 528 -1.34 -18.66 -3.97
CA ARG A 528 -2.27 -18.57 -2.85
C ARG A 528 -3.53 -17.82 -3.28
N GLU A 529 -4.68 -18.17 -2.71
CA GLU A 529 -5.98 -17.53 -2.95
C GLU A 529 -6.45 -16.73 -1.74
N GLY A 530 -7.35 -15.78 -2.01
CA GLY A 530 -8.12 -15.04 -1.00
C GLY A 530 -9.44 -15.74 -0.75
N ASN A 531 -9.83 -15.86 0.51
CA ASN A 531 -11.04 -16.54 0.94
C ASN A 531 -12.22 -15.56 1.07
N LEU A 532 -13.41 -16.11 1.29
CA LEU A 532 -14.54 -15.36 1.87
C LEU A 532 -14.56 -15.62 3.38
N VAL A 533 -14.29 -14.62 4.20
CA VAL A 533 -14.41 -14.70 5.66
C VAL A 533 -15.74 -14.09 6.09
N LEU A 534 -16.68 -14.92 6.53
CA LEU A 534 -17.98 -14.48 7.03
C LEU A 534 -17.99 -14.52 8.55
N PHE A 535 -18.11 -13.36 9.19
CA PHE A 535 -18.28 -13.26 10.64
C PHE A 535 -19.76 -13.37 10.99
N CYS A 536 -20.09 -14.24 11.96
CA CYS A 536 -21.42 -14.39 12.52
C CYS A 536 -21.32 -14.10 14.03
N VAL A 537 -21.63 -12.86 14.43
CA VAL A 537 -21.33 -12.33 15.77
C VAL A 537 -22.59 -12.20 16.61
N ASP A 538 -22.53 -12.75 17.82
CA ASP A 538 -23.55 -12.60 18.85
C ASP A 538 -23.55 -11.18 19.43
N ALA A 539 -24.69 -10.49 19.37
CA ALA A 539 -24.89 -9.17 19.98
C ALA A 539 -25.98 -9.18 21.06
N SER A 540 -26.30 -10.35 21.63
CA SER A 540 -27.35 -10.54 22.63
C SER A 540 -26.98 -9.99 24.02
N GLY A 541 -27.93 -10.03 24.96
CA GLY A 541 -27.76 -9.49 26.31
C GLY A 541 -26.70 -10.21 27.14
N SER A 542 -26.38 -11.48 26.85
CA SER A 542 -25.25 -12.15 27.50
C SER A 542 -23.90 -11.53 27.08
N MET A 543 -23.85 -10.78 25.99
CA MET A 543 -22.67 -9.99 25.57
C MET A 543 -22.64 -8.58 26.16
N ALA A 544 -23.60 -8.19 27.00
CA ALA A 544 -23.69 -6.84 27.57
C ALA A 544 -22.59 -6.51 28.61
N ALA A 545 -21.81 -7.50 29.06
CA ALA A 545 -20.64 -7.25 29.90
C ALA A 545 -19.59 -6.42 29.12
N ARG A 546 -19.25 -5.23 29.64
CA ARG A 546 -18.42 -4.22 28.96
C ARG A 546 -17.07 -4.78 28.50
N GLU A 547 -16.41 -5.55 29.36
CA GLU A 547 -15.11 -6.19 29.04
C GLU A 547 -15.24 -7.27 27.96
N ARG A 548 -16.31 -8.08 27.99
CA ARG A 548 -16.54 -9.15 27.01
C ARG A 548 -16.81 -8.59 25.62
N MET A 549 -17.68 -7.58 25.51
CA MET A 549 -17.95 -6.96 24.23
C MET A 549 -16.72 -6.21 23.70
N ARG A 550 -15.96 -5.54 24.58
CA ARG A 550 -14.70 -4.89 24.22
C ARG A 550 -13.71 -5.89 23.62
N ALA A 551 -13.54 -7.05 24.25
CA ALA A 551 -12.69 -8.14 23.77
C ALA A 551 -13.19 -8.74 22.44
N VAL A 552 -14.49 -8.98 22.29
CA VAL A 552 -15.09 -9.45 21.03
C VAL A 552 -14.89 -8.45 19.90
N LYS A 553 -15.13 -7.14 20.15
CA LYS A 553 -14.88 -6.09 19.15
C LYS A 553 -13.40 -6.06 18.77
N GLY A 554 -12.48 -6.11 19.72
CA GLY A 554 -11.03 -6.16 19.46
C GLY A 554 -10.61 -7.39 18.65
N ALA A 555 -11.14 -8.57 18.98
CA ALA A 555 -10.86 -9.82 18.29
C ALA A 555 -11.40 -9.85 16.85
N VAL A 556 -12.65 -9.44 16.64
CA VAL A 556 -13.26 -9.36 15.30
C VAL A 556 -12.55 -8.29 14.46
N LEU A 557 -12.19 -7.15 15.05
CA LEU A 557 -11.41 -6.13 14.36
C LEU A 557 -10.03 -6.64 13.95
N SER A 558 -9.33 -7.34 14.84
CA SER A 558 -8.03 -7.98 14.54
C SER A 558 -8.13 -8.98 13.39
N LEU A 559 -9.19 -9.80 13.37
CA LEU A 559 -9.45 -10.76 12.29
C LEU A 559 -9.86 -10.07 10.97
N LEU A 560 -10.59 -8.95 11.03
CA LEU A 560 -10.91 -8.13 9.85
C LEU A 560 -9.65 -7.50 9.25
N LEU A 561 -8.72 -7.03 10.09
CA LEU A 561 -7.42 -6.51 9.65
C LEU A 561 -6.52 -7.60 9.04
N ASP A 562 -6.50 -8.82 9.59
CA ASP A 562 -5.80 -9.96 8.96
C ASP A 562 -6.42 -10.33 7.60
N ALA A 563 -7.76 -10.34 7.52
CA ALA A 563 -8.48 -10.59 6.28
C ALA A 563 -8.16 -9.54 5.19
N TYR A 564 -8.02 -8.27 5.57
CA TYR A 564 -7.53 -7.21 4.69
C TYR A 564 -6.14 -7.50 4.13
N GLN A 565 -5.16 -7.76 5.02
CA GLN A 565 -3.77 -8.01 4.64
C GLN A 565 -3.63 -9.20 3.68
N ARG A 566 -4.58 -10.15 3.75
CA ARG A 566 -4.58 -11.38 2.96
C ARG A 566 -5.45 -11.33 1.70
N ARG A 567 -6.14 -10.21 1.47
CA ARG A 567 -7.06 -9.97 0.34
C ARG A 567 -8.28 -10.89 0.34
N ASP A 568 -8.82 -11.15 1.52
CA ASP A 568 -10.07 -11.87 1.66
C ASP A 568 -11.26 -10.93 1.43
N LYS A 569 -12.39 -11.48 0.97
CA LYS A 569 -13.68 -10.79 1.12
C LYS A 569 -14.16 -10.99 2.55
N VAL A 570 -14.72 -9.95 3.15
CA VAL A 570 -15.28 -9.99 4.51
C VAL A 570 -16.78 -9.74 4.48
N GLY A 571 -17.53 -10.47 5.30
CA GLY A 571 -18.94 -10.21 5.56
C GLY A 571 -19.24 -10.27 7.04
N LEU A 572 -20.28 -9.59 7.51
CA LEU A 572 -20.68 -9.56 8.91
C LEU A 572 -22.20 -9.78 9.03
N VAL A 573 -22.56 -10.85 9.72
CA VAL A 573 -23.90 -11.16 10.20
C VAL A 573 -23.91 -10.97 11.70
N THR A 574 -24.90 -10.26 12.21
CA THR A 574 -25.14 -10.17 13.65
C THR A 574 -26.51 -10.73 13.99
N PHE A 575 -26.65 -11.27 15.19
CA PHE A 575 -27.91 -11.80 15.67
C PHE A 575 -28.20 -11.31 17.08
N ARG A 576 -29.43 -10.83 17.30
CA ARG A 576 -29.92 -10.26 18.56
C ARG A 576 -31.44 -10.18 18.58
N GLY A 577 -32.03 -10.14 19.76
CA GLY A 577 -33.45 -9.85 19.93
C GLY A 577 -34.32 -10.99 19.44
N THR A 578 -34.86 -10.90 18.22
CA THR A 578 -35.74 -11.91 17.61
C THR A 578 -35.23 -12.50 16.28
N GLY A 579 -34.08 -12.04 15.77
CA GLY A 579 -33.58 -12.51 14.47
C GLY A 579 -32.12 -12.15 14.18
N ALA A 580 -31.73 -12.31 12.92
CA ALA A 580 -30.37 -12.04 12.43
C ALA A 580 -30.40 -11.06 11.25
N ARG A 581 -29.36 -10.22 11.14
CA ARG A 581 -29.21 -9.19 10.11
C ARG A 581 -27.83 -9.28 9.47
N VAL A 582 -27.76 -8.93 8.19
CA VAL A 582 -26.48 -8.78 7.47
C VAL A 582 -26.08 -7.32 7.61
N GLU A 583 -25.13 -7.05 8.50
CA GLU A 583 -24.62 -5.69 8.77
C GLU A 583 -23.59 -5.26 7.72
N LEU A 584 -22.83 -6.24 7.21
CA LEU A 584 -21.89 -6.05 6.12
C LEU A 584 -22.11 -7.16 5.08
N PRO A 585 -22.61 -6.84 3.87
CA PRO A 585 -22.60 -7.81 2.78
C PRO A 585 -21.14 -8.13 2.39
N PRO A 586 -20.85 -9.32 1.82
CA PRO A 586 -19.50 -9.69 1.39
C PRO A 586 -18.84 -8.58 0.54
N THR A 587 -17.78 -7.97 1.07
CA THR A 587 -17.06 -6.84 0.47
C THR A 587 -15.56 -6.97 0.68
N SER A 588 -14.76 -6.27 -0.12
CA SER A 588 -13.32 -6.07 0.11
C SER A 588 -13.02 -4.86 1.00
N SER A 589 -14.01 -4.03 1.32
CA SER A 589 -13.86 -2.84 2.17
C SER A 589 -13.85 -3.18 3.66
N VAL A 590 -12.73 -2.94 4.31
CA VAL A 590 -12.52 -3.23 5.73
C VAL A 590 -12.99 -2.10 6.62
N GLU A 591 -12.86 -0.85 6.16
CA GLU A 591 -13.40 0.33 6.84
C GLU A 591 -14.91 0.23 7.06
N ALA A 592 -15.64 -0.26 6.03
CA ALA A 592 -17.07 -0.50 6.13
C ALA A 592 -17.40 -1.51 7.24
N GLY A 593 -16.59 -2.56 7.40
CA GLY A 593 -16.73 -3.54 8.48
C GLY A 593 -16.40 -2.97 9.86
N ALA A 594 -15.32 -2.20 9.98
CA ALA A 594 -14.89 -1.61 11.24
C ALA A 594 -15.87 -0.54 11.76
N ARG A 595 -16.44 0.30 10.87
CA ARG A 595 -17.48 1.27 11.22
C ARG A 595 -18.72 0.58 11.77
N ARG A 596 -19.19 -0.48 11.10
CA ARG A 596 -20.35 -1.26 11.53
C ARG A 596 -20.12 -1.91 12.90
N LEU A 597 -18.91 -2.41 13.15
CA LEU A 597 -18.54 -3.03 14.44
C LEU A 597 -18.55 -2.02 15.60
N ARG A 598 -18.11 -0.77 15.36
CA ARG A 598 -18.15 0.32 16.36
C ARG A 598 -19.57 0.69 16.77
N GLU A 599 -20.49 0.71 15.80
CA GLU A 599 -21.92 1.03 15.99
C GLU A 599 -22.75 -0.10 16.61
N LEU A 600 -22.19 -1.31 16.77
CA LEU A 600 -22.92 -2.44 17.34
C LEU A 600 -23.36 -2.18 18.78
N ARG A 601 -24.68 -2.17 18.96
CA ARG A 601 -25.37 -2.15 20.26
C ARG A 601 -25.67 -3.58 20.71
N THR A 602 -25.42 -3.87 21.98
CA THR A 602 -25.70 -5.17 22.61
C THR A 602 -27.08 -5.18 23.27
N GLY A 603 -27.70 -6.36 23.36
CA GLY A 603 -28.95 -6.57 24.12
C GLY A 603 -29.95 -7.53 23.47
N GLY A 604 -30.92 -8.00 24.27
CA GLY A 604 -31.98 -8.91 23.84
C GLY A 604 -31.62 -10.40 23.92
N ARG A 605 -32.46 -11.27 23.35
CA ARG A 605 -32.22 -12.73 23.31
C ARG A 605 -31.20 -13.09 22.23
N THR A 606 -30.78 -14.35 22.25
CA THR A 606 -29.72 -14.93 21.41
C THR A 606 -30.32 -15.92 20.40
N PRO A 607 -30.79 -15.44 19.24
CA PRO A 607 -31.35 -16.29 18.18
C PRO A 607 -30.24 -16.94 17.33
N LEU A 608 -29.40 -17.77 17.95
CA LEU A 608 -28.23 -18.38 17.32
C LEU A 608 -28.58 -19.18 16.06
N ALA A 609 -29.68 -19.94 16.08
CA ALA A 609 -30.16 -20.67 14.91
C ALA A 609 -30.50 -19.73 13.73
N ALA A 610 -31.10 -18.57 13.99
CA ALA A 610 -31.40 -17.58 12.96
C ALA A 610 -30.10 -16.96 12.39
N GLY A 611 -29.10 -16.71 13.24
CA GLY A 611 -27.77 -16.25 12.84
C GLY A 611 -27.10 -17.22 11.86
N LEU A 612 -27.05 -18.50 12.23
CA LEU A 612 -26.46 -19.55 11.40
C LEU A 612 -27.22 -19.77 10.09
N LEU A 613 -28.56 -19.77 10.12
CA LEU A 613 -29.37 -19.87 8.89
C LEU A 613 -29.14 -18.67 7.96
N ARG A 614 -29.03 -17.45 8.52
CA ARG A 614 -28.74 -16.26 7.73
C ARG A 614 -27.34 -16.29 7.14
N ALA A 615 -26.35 -16.76 7.91
CA ALA A 615 -24.99 -16.97 7.41
C ALA A 615 -24.97 -17.98 6.26
N ALA A 616 -25.66 -19.12 6.41
CA ALA A 616 -25.79 -20.12 5.35
C ALA A 616 -26.42 -19.54 4.07
N GLU A 617 -27.40 -18.65 4.19
CA GLU A 617 -28.00 -17.97 3.05
C GLU A 617 -27.01 -17.03 2.35
N VAL A 618 -26.26 -16.22 3.10
CA VAL A 618 -25.22 -15.33 2.56
C VAL A 618 -24.16 -16.14 1.82
N LEU A 619 -23.66 -17.22 2.43
CA LEU A 619 -22.67 -18.12 1.80
C LEU A 619 -23.21 -18.75 0.52
N ARG A 620 -24.48 -19.18 0.51
CA ARG A 620 -25.12 -19.75 -0.70
C ARG A 620 -25.21 -18.74 -1.83
N VAL A 621 -25.62 -17.50 -1.53
CA VAL A 621 -25.73 -16.42 -2.52
C VAL A 621 -24.36 -16.04 -3.06
N GLU A 622 -23.37 -15.91 -2.19
CA GLU A 622 -22.01 -15.53 -2.63
C GLU A 622 -21.33 -16.65 -3.42
N ARG A 623 -21.58 -17.92 -3.10
CA ARG A 623 -21.09 -19.05 -3.90
C ARG A 623 -21.64 -19.07 -5.33
N LEU A 624 -22.82 -18.49 -5.58
CA LEU A 624 -23.35 -18.33 -6.93
C LEU A 624 -22.70 -17.15 -7.67
N ARG A 625 -22.30 -16.10 -6.94
CA ARG A 625 -21.65 -14.90 -7.50
C ARG A 625 -20.16 -15.13 -7.78
N ASP A 626 -19.47 -15.82 -6.88
CA ASP A 626 -18.05 -16.13 -6.99
C ASP A 626 -17.80 -17.59 -6.55
N PRO A 627 -18.01 -18.56 -7.46
CA PRO A 627 -17.87 -19.99 -7.16
C PRO A 627 -16.43 -20.40 -6.82
N SER A 628 -15.46 -19.56 -7.19
CA SER A 628 -14.03 -19.83 -7.05
C SER A 628 -13.52 -19.52 -5.63
N ARG A 629 -14.24 -18.71 -4.85
CA ARG A 629 -13.85 -18.35 -3.48
C ARG A 629 -14.37 -19.36 -2.47
N ARG A 630 -13.45 -19.86 -1.66
CA ARG A 630 -13.79 -20.80 -0.60
C ARG A 630 -14.18 -20.05 0.68
N PRO A 631 -15.29 -20.43 1.32
CA PRO A 631 -15.78 -19.75 2.52
C PRO A 631 -15.12 -20.28 3.80
N LEU A 632 -14.83 -19.34 4.71
CA LEU A 632 -14.49 -19.53 6.10
C LEU A 632 -15.55 -18.83 6.95
N LEU A 633 -16.31 -19.58 7.74
CA LEU A 633 -17.29 -19.03 8.67
C LEU A 633 -16.66 -18.89 10.06
N VAL A 634 -16.67 -17.68 10.62
CA VAL A 634 -16.22 -17.41 12.00
C VAL A 634 -17.43 -17.06 12.84
N VAL A 635 -17.85 -17.95 13.72
CA VAL A 635 -18.99 -17.75 14.62
C VAL A 635 -18.47 -17.30 15.97
N VAL A 636 -18.92 -16.14 16.46
CA VAL A 636 -18.51 -15.60 17.76
C VAL A 636 -19.71 -15.60 18.69
N THR A 637 -19.73 -16.51 19.68
CA THR A 637 -20.89 -16.70 20.57
C THR A 637 -20.48 -17.38 21.88
N ASP A 638 -21.30 -17.23 22.91
CA ASP A 638 -21.23 -18.05 24.14
C ASP A 638 -22.04 -19.36 24.02
N GLY A 639 -22.66 -19.61 22.86
CA GLY A 639 -23.44 -20.81 22.56
C GLY A 639 -24.83 -20.85 23.22
N ARG A 640 -25.22 -19.82 23.96
CA ARG A 640 -26.51 -19.79 24.68
C ARG A 640 -27.65 -19.44 23.73
N ALA A 641 -28.25 -20.43 23.07
CA ALA A 641 -29.41 -20.24 22.20
C ALA A 641 -30.72 -19.95 22.97
N THR A 642 -30.78 -18.79 23.65
CA THR A 642 -31.92 -18.37 24.50
C THR A 642 -33.21 -18.11 23.73
N GLN A 643 -33.16 -18.12 22.40
CA GLN A 643 -34.32 -18.13 21.52
C GLN A 643 -34.17 -19.20 20.44
N GLY A 644 -35.22 -20.02 20.25
CA GLY A 644 -35.21 -21.18 19.33
C GLY A 644 -34.58 -22.44 19.94
N GLY A 645 -33.76 -22.31 20.98
CA GLY A 645 -33.17 -23.45 21.70
C GLY A 645 -31.92 -24.03 21.02
N LEU A 646 -31.11 -24.73 21.82
CA LEU A 646 -29.81 -25.26 21.39
C LEU A 646 -29.92 -26.26 20.24
N GLN A 647 -30.93 -27.12 20.25
CA GLN A 647 -31.12 -28.16 19.23
C GLN A 647 -31.30 -27.58 17.82
N ASP A 648 -32.02 -26.46 17.69
CA ASP A 648 -32.20 -25.82 16.39
C ASP A 648 -30.91 -25.12 15.92
N ALA A 649 -30.10 -24.59 16.84
CA ALA A 649 -28.78 -24.06 16.52
C ALA A 649 -27.81 -25.17 16.05
N LEU A 650 -27.80 -26.32 16.73
CA LEU A 650 -26.99 -27.48 16.32
C LEU A 650 -27.40 -28.00 14.94
N ARG A 651 -28.72 -28.11 14.66
CA ARG A 651 -29.21 -28.47 13.31
C ARG A 651 -28.78 -27.47 12.23
N ALA A 652 -28.80 -26.17 12.55
CA ALA A 652 -28.31 -25.15 11.62
C ALA A 652 -26.79 -25.28 11.39
N GLY A 653 -26.01 -25.55 12.45
CA GLY A 653 -24.58 -25.86 12.35
C GLY A 653 -24.30 -27.08 11.47
N ALA A 654 -25.01 -28.19 11.70
CA ALA A 654 -24.88 -29.42 10.91
C ALA A 654 -25.16 -29.19 9.41
N ARG A 655 -26.13 -28.32 9.06
CA ARG A 655 -26.39 -27.93 7.67
C ARG A 655 -25.24 -27.18 7.03
N ILE A 656 -24.54 -26.32 7.78
CA ILE A 656 -23.36 -25.59 7.30
C ILE A 656 -22.20 -26.57 7.08
N GLY A 657 -21.97 -27.47 8.04
CA GLY A 657 -20.95 -28.51 7.94
C GLY A 657 -21.16 -29.46 6.75
N ALA A 658 -22.42 -29.82 6.46
CA ALA A 658 -22.76 -30.64 5.30
C ALA A 658 -22.47 -29.95 3.95
N GLN A 659 -22.36 -28.63 3.91
CA GLN A 659 -22.01 -27.86 2.71
C GLN A 659 -20.49 -27.75 2.47
N GLY A 660 -19.66 -28.31 3.36
CA GLY A 660 -18.20 -28.25 3.27
C GLY A 660 -17.62 -26.87 3.60
N VAL A 661 -18.35 -26.04 4.36
CA VAL A 661 -17.86 -24.74 4.83
C VAL A 661 -16.94 -24.96 6.03
N HIS A 662 -15.70 -24.49 5.93
CA HIS A 662 -14.81 -24.49 7.09
C HIS A 662 -15.34 -23.50 8.13
N THR A 663 -15.58 -23.99 9.34
CA THR A 663 -16.17 -23.20 10.42
C THR A 663 -15.23 -23.12 11.61
N VAL A 664 -15.07 -21.93 12.16
CA VAL A 664 -14.35 -21.65 13.41
C VAL A 664 -15.37 -21.07 14.37
N VAL A 665 -15.54 -21.67 15.55
CA VAL A 665 -16.39 -21.14 16.61
C VAL A 665 -15.51 -20.54 17.70
N VAL A 666 -15.63 -19.23 17.90
CA VAL A 666 -14.96 -18.48 18.95
C VAL A 666 -15.83 -18.51 20.21
N ASP A 667 -15.37 -19.23 21.22
CA ASP A 667 -16.02 -19.37 22.52
C ASP A 667 -15.82 -18.10 23.36
N CYS A 668 -16.94 -17.44 23.68
CA CYS A 668 -16.98 -16.23 24.50
C CYS A 668 -17.35 -16.49 25.98
N GLU A 669 -17.47 -17.76 26.41
CA GLU A 669 -17.70 -18.08 27.82
C GLU A 669 -16.53 -17.63 28.70
N SER A 670 -16.84 -16.92 29.78
CA SER A 670 -15.87 -16.43 30.76
C SER A 670 -16.29 -16.88 32.18
N GLY A 671 -15.35 -17.35 32.99
CA GLY A 671 -15.58 -17.73 34.38
C GLY A 671 -15.20 -19.18 34.70
N PRO A 672 -15.28 -19.58 35.98
CA PRO A 672 -14.86 -20.91 36.46
C PRO A 672 -15.83 -22.04 36.07
N VAL A 673 -17.08 -21.71 35.73
CA VAL A 673 -18.10 -22.67 35.29
C VAL A 673 -18.41 -22.42 33.82
N ARG A 674 -18.17 -23.41 32.97
CA ARG A 674 -18.38 -23.35 31.51
C ARG A 674 -19.38 -24.41 31.07
N LEU A 675 -20.25 -24.07 30.14
CA LEU A 675 -21.28 -24.98 29.61
C LEU A 675 -20.79 -25.73 28.36
N GLY A 676 -19.72 -25.25 27.69
CA GLY A 676 -19.10 -25.94 26.56
C GLY A 676 -19.97 -25.99 25.30
N LEU A 677 -20.95 -25.08 25.20
CA LEU A 677 -21.95 -25.06 24.12
C LEU A 677 -21.35 -24.67 22.77
N ALA A 678 -20.36 -23.77 22.76
CA ALA A 678 -19.62 -23.39 21.56
C ALA A 678 -18.86 -24.58 20.95
N ALA A 679 -18.25 -25.42 21.78
CA ALA A 679 -17.55 -26.62 21.33
C ALA A 679 -18.51 -27.66 20.72
N GLN A 680 -19.71 -27.83 21.29
CA GLN A 680 -20.75 -28.69 20.72
C GLN A 680 -21.21 -28.19 19.35
N LEU A 681 -21.39 -26.88 19.19
CA LEU A 681 -21.73 -26.28 17.90
C LEU A 681 -20.61 -26.48 16.86
N ALA A 682 -19.36 -26.30 17.27
CA ALA A 682 -18.20 -26.52 16.39
C ALA A 682 -18.15 -27.96 15.87
N ALA A 683 -18.38 -28.94 16.75
CA ALA A 683 -18.41 -30.36 16.39
C ALA A 683 -19.49 -30.66 15.34
N GLU A 684 -20.71 -30.17 15.54
CA GLU A 684 -21.82 -30.34 14.58
C GLU A 684 -21.55 -29.64 13.24
N ALA A 685 -20.92 -28.46 13.28
CA ALA A 685 -20.52 -27.73 12.07
C ALA A 685 -19.29 -28.33 11.37
N ARG A 686 -18.70 -29.43 11.89
CA ARG A 686 -17.41 -30.00 11.44
C ARG A 686 -16.27 -28.96 11.42
N GLY A 687 -16.29 -28.07 12.41
CA GLY A 687 -15.38 -26.96 12.58
C GLY A 687 -14.44 -27.12 13.78
N GLU A 688 -13.61 -26.12 14.01
CA GLU A 688 -12.76 -26.00 15.21
C GLU A 688 -13.37 -25.02 16.22
N SER A 689 -13.14 -25.27 17.51
CA SER A 689 -13.50 -24.36 18.60
C SER A 689 -12.24 -23.70 19.14
N VAL A 690 -12.24 -22.38 19.28
CA VAL A 690 -11.11 -21.59 19.79
C VAL A 690 -11.63 -20.65 20.86
N ARG A 691 -10.88 -20.45 21.94
CA ARG A 691 -11.31 -19.50 22.98
C ARG A 691 -10.95 -18.07 22.57
N LEU A 692 -11.74 -17.09 23.05
CA LEU A 692 -11.49 -15.67 22.77
C LEU A 692 -10.09 -15.20 23.18
N ASP A 693 -9.52 -15.75 24.26
CA ASP A 693 -8.17 -15.46 24.75
C ASP A 693 -7.04 -16.15 23.95
N GLU A 694 -7.36 -17.19 23.19
CA GLU A 694 -6.40 -17.95 22.36
C GLU A 694 -6.31 -17.41 20.92
N LEU A 695 -7.06 -16.36 20.60
CA LEU A 695 -7.05 -15.76 19.27
C LEU A 695 -5.79 -14.94 18.99
N GLY A 696 -5.10 -14.45 20.03
CA GLY A 696 -3.83 -13.74 19.90
C GLY A 696 -2.67 -14.70 19.60
N ALA A 697 -1.87 -14.41 18.58
CA ALA A 697 -0.71 -15.22 18.22
C ALA A 697 0.31 -15.34 19.38
N ASP A 698 0.38 -14.33 20.25
CA ASP A 698 1.29 -14.29 21.39
C ASP A 698 0.84 -15.20 22.55
N ALA A 699 -0.46 -15.49 22.70
CA ALA A 699 -0.99 -16.36 23.76
C ALA A 699 -0.53 -17.82 23.62
N LEU A 700 -0.31 -18.29 22.38
CA LEU A 700 0.28 -19.60 22.09
C LEU A 700 1.75 -19.68 22.51
N SER A 701 2.51 -18.58 22.36
CA SER A 701 3.93 -18.55 22.75
C SER A 701 4.11 -18.65 24.26
N THR A 702 3.18 -18.08 25.04
CA THR A 702 3.17 -18.17 26.51
C THR A 702 2.71 -19.54 26.99
N LEU A 703 1.72 -20.16 26.33
CA LEU A 703 1.25 -21.51 26.64
C LEU A 703 2.32 -22.59 26.37
N VAL A 704 3.03 -22.51 25.23
CA VAL A 704 4.13 -23.44 24.89
C VAL A 704 5.33 -23.29 25.83
N ARG A 705 5.61 -22.07 26.31
CA ARG A 705 6.64 -21.85 27.35
C ARG A 705 6.22 -22.37 28.73
N SER A 706 4.94 -22.24 29.08
CA SER A 706 4.41 -22.76 30.36
C SER A 706 4.31 -24.28 30.41
N SER A 707 4.04 -24.95 29.28
CA SER A 707 4.03 -26.42 29.21
C SER A 707 5.42 -27.05 29.22
N ARG A 708 6.46 -26.29 28.83
CA ARG A 708 7.87 -26.74 28.91
C ARG A 708 8.51 -26.53 30.28
N SER A 709 7.91 -25.74 31.18
CA SER A 709 8.39 -25.61 32.57
C SER A 709 7.66 -26.52 33.56
N ALA A 710 6.68 -27.32 33.09
CA ALA A 710 5.87 -28.22 33.90
C ALA A 710 6.06 -29.71 33.54
N ALA A 711 6.94 -29.99 32.58
CA ALA A 711 7.50 -31.31 32.30
C ALA A 711 8.99 -31.27 32.70
#